data_AF-A0A2S8AAU2-F1
#
_entry.id   AF-A0A2S8AAU2-F1
#
_cell.length_a   1.000
_cell.length_b   1.000
_cell.length_c   1.000
_cell.angle_alpha   90.00
_cell.angle_beta   90.00
_cell.angle_gamma   90.00
#
_symmetry.space_group_name_H-M   'P 1'
#
loop_
_entity.id
_entity.type
_entity.pdbx_description
1 polymer ?
#
loop_
_entity_poly.entity_id
_entity_poly.type
_entity_poly.pdbx_seq_one_letter_code
_entity_poly.pdbx_strand_id
1 'polypeptide(L)'
;MNKILKLLFSTKTTAALFALFAIAMAWATFIENDYGTPVAKALIYNAKWFECIMVLLILNFIGNIKRYQLYQMKKWPILVFHLAFIFIFIGGAITRYVSYEGTMHIREGEMSNEVISEGTFFKVQISNDKGDTRAYQDIPFILTPKNIPVLLKPFQSDFKAQYDFLGKKVKLKTTSYIPRAQDSIQPSAKGKPILQLVTIGEEGRKNIYIEEGTAKQVQNAMVSFNVNIPQAINITVNNGELRISSPMMGRYMIMSTQEEKSVEGEGKIQPFHLGSLYQFPNASFVVPKVPFTGKIIFYEGDKNKNQTDPDLIFMQVSTDKETKEISFYGKKGITGVQKQVFIDNLLVSIGYGSKIYKTEPFYLKLNKFTMDHYPGSNSPSAYESEVSIVDNGQETPFKIYMNHILNYKGFRFFQSSFDPDLKGTILSVNHDFWGTTITYIGYALLFLGMFVTLFWKGTRFWKLNDQLKKIAKNKNSLAIILLLISAISFSQTLNSKSEEHTHIQAEESLKTNEEPLTKMQPTAENAHSHPKEETTERIPLHPLDPEKFAASVKIPKSHSDKFGSLLVQSFEGRIEPTNTLALEILRKLYKKDKFYNLDANQFLISISLDPLNWAQVPFIKVGKRGGEELKNKTQSNKEGYTTLMNLYPPGPDGKPYFVLEEDFRKAFAKKPADQSNYDKEVIEINDKLQVMQALISGQFLRFVPIKNDPKHTWISWQNVELETDPEALELIGGYFMSVMKAEKDGNWKQADIQLKKIEDYQYKWGKEVIPSKAKIQWEIRYNNWNIFFKIMILYAFLGILLLIIAFLKLFKPKSKFLTFSEFILLGIVIIAFLIHGLGLGVRWYVSGHEPWSNGYEAVMFISWISIFAGFLLYRNRNGFIPAAGCLVAVILMGFAHGGDQMNPQITPLVPVLKSYWLMIHVAIITSSYGFFGLSALIGMVVLLLFVVSNKKISHTVENSIKELTIVNEISLTLGIFMLTIGTFLGGMWANESWGRYWSWDPKETWAFISVIIYAIVLHIRLVPGWRGRYIFNLLSLIAFSSVIMTYFGVNYYLTGLHSYAQGDPVPIPLWVYIVIFLVLLLGVISYFFYKKMYLNIKKSI
;
A
#
# COMPACT_ATOMS: atom_id res chain seq x y z
N MET A 1 38.07 -5.37 -35.04
CA MET A 1 36.60 -5.55 -35.09
C MET A 1 36.11 -6.91 -34.55
N ASN A 2 36.60 -8.06 -35.04
CA ASN A 2 36.08 -9.39 -34.65
C ASN A 2 36.19 -9.74 -33.15
N LYS A 3 37.23 -9.28 -32.43
CA LYS A 3 37.35 -9.49 -30.98
C LYS A 3 36.32 -8.69 -30.18
N ILE A 4 36.05 -7.44 -30.57
CA ILE A 4 35.07 -6.55 -29.92
C ILE A 4 33.65 -7.09 -30.12
N LEU A 5 33.28 -7.49 -31.34
CA LEU A 5 31.97 -8.10 -31.61
C LEU A 5 31.78 -9.43 -30.85
N LYS A 6 32.81 -10.26 -30.76
CA LYS A 6 32.76 -11.52 -29.98
C LYS A 6 32.58 -11.27 -28.47
N LEU A 7 33.16 -10.19 -27.95
CA LEU A 7 32.99 -9.75 -26.56
C LEU A 7 31.58 -9.17 -26.37
N LEU A 8 31.18 -8.20 -27.20
CA LEU A 8 29.89 -7.52 -27.13
C LEU A 8 28.72 -8.51 -27.16
N PHE A 9 28.77 -9.52 -28.04
CA PHE A 9 27.72 -10.53 -28.19
C PHE A 9 27.96 -11.78 -27.34
N SER A 10 28.69 -11.67 -26.22
CA SER A 10 28.93 -12.80 -25.31
C SER A 10 27.88 -12.85 -24.20
N THR A 11 27.58 -14.07 -23.72
CA THR A 11 26.70 -14.26 -22.55
C THR A 11 27.27 -13.68 -21.26
N LYS A 12 28.60 -13.53 -21.18
CA LYS A 12 29.24 -12.81 -20.07
C LYS A 12 28.85 -11.33 -20.08
N THR A 13 28.89 -10.71 -21.25
CA THR A 13 28.47 -9.32 -21.45
C THR A 13 26.97 -9.16 -21.23
N THR A 14 26.15 -10.11 -21.68
CA THR A 14 24.71 -10.10 -21.38
C THR A 14 24.44 -10.10 -19.88
N ALA A 15 25.08 -11.00 -19.12
CA ALA A 15 24.92 -11.06 -17.67
C ALA A 15 25.44 -9.79 -16.97
N ALA A 16 26.54 -9.22 -17.44
CA ALA A 16 27.09 -7.98 -16.90
C ALA A 16 26.17 -6.77 -17.16
N LEU A 17 25.65 -6.63 -18.38
CA LEU A 17 24.70 -5.55 -18.73
C LEU A 17 23.40 -5.69 -17.95
N PHE A 18 22.87 -6.91 -17.79
CA PHE A 18 21.70 -7.16 -16.95
C PHE A 18 21.95 -6.83 -15.47
N ALA A 19 23.09 -7.21 -14.92
CA ALA A 19 23.44 -6.85 -13.54
C ALA A 19 23.56 -5.33 -13.38
N LEU A 20 24.25 -4.65 -14.29
CA LEU A 20 24.39 -3.19 -14.30
C LEU A 20 23.02 -2.50 -14.36
N PHE A 21 22.14 -2.99 -15.24
CA PHE A 21 20.79 -2.46 -15.41
C PHE A 21 19.91 -2.67 -14.16
N ALA A 22 19.96 -3.85 -13.56
CA ALA A 22 19.25 -4.16 -12.31
C ALA A 22 19.77 -3.30 -11.13
N ILE A 23 21.09 -3.12 -11.01
CA ILE A 23 21.69 -2.27 -9.97
C ILE A 23 21.28 -0.80 -10.15
N ALA A 24 21.30 -0.29 -11.38
CA ALA A 24 20.87 1.07 -11.69
C ALA A 24 19.41 1.30 -11.28
N MET A 25 18.51 0.37 -11.63
CA MET A 25 17.10 0.43 -11.26
C MET A 25 16.89 0.31 -9.75
N ALA A 26 17.57 -0.62 -9.08
CA ALA A 26 17.48 -0.76 -7.63
C ALA A 26 17.89 0.54 -6.93
N TRP A 27 19.00 1.13 -7.35
CA TRP A 27 19.48 2.38 -6.78
C TRP A 27 18.52 3.56 -7.05
N ALA A 28 17.86 3.59 -8.21
CA ALA A 28 16.82 4.58 -8.51
C ALA A 28 15.65 4.52 -7.52
N THR A 29 15.21 3.33 -7.13
CA THR A 29 14.10 3.19 -6.15
C THR A 29 14.47 3.75 -4.76
N PHE A 30 15.71 3.58 -4.32
CA PHE A 30 16.18 4.19 -3.06
C PHE A 30 16.29 5.71 -3.18
N ILE A 31 16.75 6.23 -4.33
CA ILE A 31 16.81 7.67 -4.57
C ILE A 31 15.41 8.28 -4.61
N GLU A 32 14.45 7.58 -5.20
CA GLU A 32 13.05 8.01 -5.23
C GLU A 32 12.46 8.11 -3.81
N ASN A 33 12.75 7.12 -2.96
CA ASN A 33 12.36 7.15 -1.56
C ASN A 33 12.95 8.38 -0.84
N ASP A 34 14.27 8.57 -0.96
CA ASP A 34 15.02 9.54 -0.15
C ASP A 34 14.93 10.99 -0.68
N TYR A 35 14.93 11.18 -2.00
CA TYR A 35 15.00 12.49 -2.67
C TYR A 35 13.79 12.81 -3.57
N GLY A 36 12.88 11.84 -3.77
CA GLY A 36 11.66 12.01 -4.56
C GLY A 36 11.76 11.54 -6.01
N THR A 37 10.60 11.22 -6.58
CA THR A 37 10.44 10.69 -7.95
C THR A 37 11.06 11.57 -9.04
N PRO A 38 10.95 12.92 -9.02
CA PRO A 38 11.59 13.76 -10.03
C PRO A 38 13.12 13.60 -10.05
N VAL A 39 13.75 13.46 -8.88
CA VAL A 39 15.21 13.31 -8.77
C VAL A 39 15.67 11.96 -9.30
N ALA A 40 14.98 10.87 -8.97
CA ALA A 40 15.27 9.54 -9.51
C ALA A 40 15.11 9.49 -11.04
N LYS A 41 14.05 10.12 -11.56
CA LYS A 41 13.84 10.27 -13.01
C LYS A 41 14.98 11.05 -13.66
N ALA A 42 15.36 12.20 -13.12
CA ALA A 42 16.41 13.04 -13.70
C ALA A 42 17.79 12.35 -13.71
N LEU A 43 18.18 11.69 -12.62
CA LEU A 43 19.54 11.14 -12.45
C LEU A 43 19.71 9.74 -13.08
N ILE A 44 18.64 8.95 -13.16
CA ILE A 44 18.72 7.55 -13.62
C ILE A 44 17.75 7.29 -14.77
N TYR A 45 16.43 7.25 -14.54
CA TYR A 45 15.48 6.74 -15.55
C TYR A 45 15.51 7.54 -16.85
N ASN A 46 15.67 8.86 -16.76
CA ASN A 46 15.77 9.77 -17.91
C ASN A 46 17.21 10.11 -18.30
N ALA A 47 18.21 9.53 -17.65
CA ALA A 47 19.60 9.83 -17.96
C ALA A 47 20.11 9.09 -19.20
N LYS A 48 20.93 9.77 -20.02
CA LYS A 48 21.51 9.22 -21.26
C LYS A 48 22.37 7.97 -21.05
N TRP A 49 23.05 7.88 -19.89
CA TRP A 49 23.87 6.72 -19.56
C TRP A 49 23.01 5.46 -19.33
N PHE A 50 21.83 5.62 -18.73
CA PHE A 50 20.89 4.52 -18.50
C PHE A 50 20.28 4.05 -19.82
N GLU A 51 19.94 4.98 -20.72
CA GLU A 51 19.53 4.66 -22.10
C GLU A 51 20.63 3.93 -22.87
N CYS A 52 21.89 4.33 -22.72
CA CYS A 52 23.02 3.65 -23.35
C CYS A 52 23.08 2.17 -22.93
N ILE A 53 22.80 1.84 -21.66
CA ILE A 53 22.71 0.46 -21.19
C ILE A 53 21.60 -0.30 -21.94
N MET A 54 20.42 0.30 -22.10
CA MET A 54 19.31 -0.33 -22.85
C MET A 54 19.68 -0.56 -24.30
N VAL A 55 20.30 0.42 -24.98
CA VAL A 55 20.74 0.27 -26.38
C VAL A 55 21.78 -0.85 -26.50
N LEU A 56 22.73 -0.93 -25.57
CA LEU A 56 23.72 -2.01 -25.53
C LEU A 56 23.07 -3.39 -25.30
N LEU A 57 22.01 -3.47 -24.49
CA LEU A 57 21.23 -4.69 -24.29
C LEU A 57 20.51 -5.11 -25.58
N ILE A 58 19.88 -4.18 -26.30
CA ILE A 58 19.22 -4.45 -27.59
C ILE A 58 20.22 -4.98 -28.61
N LEU A 59 21.37 -4.30 -28.77
CA LEU A 59 22.44 -4.74 -29.67
C LEU A 59 22.98 -6.12 -29.27
N ASN A 60 23.12 -6.38 -27.97
CA ASN A 60 23.52 -7.68 -27.46
C ASN A 60 22.51 -8.79 -27.80
N PHE A 61 21.19 -8.53 -27.66
CA PHE A 61 20.15 -9.50 -28.05
C PHE A 61 20.16 -9.81 -29.54
N ILE A 62 20.26 -8.78 -30.40
CA ILE A 62 20.35 -8.96 -31.85
C ILE A 62 21.57 -9.81 -32.21
N GLY A 63 22.74 -9.53 -31.62
CA GLY A 63 23.94 -10.34 -31.84
C GLY A 63 23.80 -11.79 -31.34
N ASN A 64 23.11 -12.00 -30.22
CA ASN A 64 22.86 -13.33 -29.67
C ASN A 64 21.94 -14.19 -30.56
N ILE A 65 20.97 -13.59 -31.27
CA ILE A 65 20.12 -14.29 -32.25
C ILE A 65 20.99 -14.98 -33.31
N LYS A 66 21.96 -14.25 -33.88
CA LYS A 66 22.89 -14.79 -34.88
C LYS A 66 23.86 -15.80 -34.26
N ARG A 67 24.49 -15.46 -33.11
CA ARG A 67 25.51 -16.30 -32.45
C ARG A 67 24.97 -17.67 -32.05
N TYR A 68 23.75 -17.74 -31.53
CA TYR A 68 23.13 -18.98 -31.06
C TYR A 68 22.23 -19.63 -32.11
N GLN A 69 22.19 -19.10 -33.34
CA GLN A 69 21.39 -19.57 -34.45
C GLN A 69 19.92 -19.81 -34.04
N LEU A 70 19.32 -18.79 -33.43
CA LEU A 70 17.94 -18.89 -32.91
C LEU A 70 16.90 -19.02 -34.04
N TYR A 71 17.27 -18.72 -35.29
CA TYR A 71 16.46 -18.91 -36.49
C TYR A 71 16.15 -20.39 -36.82
N GLN A 72 16.83 -21.35 -36.19
CA GLN A 72 16.52 -22.77 -36.36
C GLN A 72 15.12 -23.10 -35.81
N MET A 73 14.32 -23.87 -36.56
CA MET A 73 12.95 -24.31 -36.18
C MET A 73 12.85 -24.83 -34.74
N LYS A 74 13.85 -25.56 -34.26
CA LYS A 74 13.89 -26.13 -32.90
C LYS A 74 13.98 -25.06 -31.79
N LYS A 75 14.28 -23.81 -32.13
CA LYS A 75 14.50 -22.68 -31.21
C LYS A 75 13.56 -21.50 -31.48
N TRP A 76 12.59 -21.64 -32.38
CA TRP A 76 11.60 -20.60 -32.68
C TRP A 76 10.91 -20.01 -31.45
N PRO A 77 10.48 -20.80 -30.44
CA PRO A 77 9.89 -20.23 -29.23
C PRO A 77 10.85 -19.28 -28.48
N ILE A 78 12.14 -19.62 -28.47
CA ILE A 78 13.20 -18.79 -27.86
C ILE A 78 13.48 -17.56 -28.72
N LEU A 79 13.44 -17.67 -30.05
CA LEU A 79 13.58 -16.54 -30.96
C LEU A 79 12.47 -15.51 -30.74
N VAL A 80 11.21 -15.97 -30.72
CA VAL A 80 10.02 -15.13 -30.48
C VAL A 80 10.15 -14.41 -29.13
N PHE A 81 10.60 -15.11 -28.10
CA PHE A 81 10.89 -14.52 -26.80
C PHE A 81 11.95 -13.41 -26.84
N HIS A 82 13.03 -13.56 -27.61
CA HIS A 82 14.05 -12.51 -27.72
C HIS A 82 13.58 -11.33 -28.58
N LEU A 83 12.81 -11.59 -29.64
CA LEU A 83 12.20 -10.53 -30.44
C LEU A 83 11.23 -9.68 -29.62
N ALA A 84 10.45 -10.31 -28.74
CA ALA A 84 9.53 -9.62 -27.84
C ALA A 84 10.20 -8.49 -27.05
N PHE A 85 11.37 -8.73 -26.44
CA PHE A 85 12.11 -7.66 -25.73
C PHE A 85 12.52 -6.51 -26.65
N ILE A 86 12.91 -6.78 -27.89
CA ILE A 86 13.27 -5.73 -28.86
C ILE A 86 12.04 -4.85 -29.13
N PHE A 87 10.86 -5.44 -29.36
CA PHE A 87 9.61 -4.70 -29.52
C PHE A 87 9.27 -3.88 -28.27
N ILE A 88 9.40 -4.45 -27.07
CA ILE A 88 9.14 -3.74 -25.81
C ILE A 88 10.07 -2.52 -25.64
N PHE A 89 11.37 -2.67 -25.90
CA PHE A 89 12.30 -1.55 -25.80
C PHE A 89 12.04 -0.46 -26.86
N ILE A 90 11.69 -0.85 -28.09
CA ILE A 90 11.32 0.11 -29.15
C ILE A 90 10.02 0.85 -28.77
N GLY A 91 9.02 0.13 -28.28
CA GLY A 91 7.76 0.71 -27.80
C GLY A 91 8.00 1.72 -26.68
N GLY A 92 8.80 1.35 -25.67
CA GLY A 92 9.19 2.27 -24.59
C GLY A 92 10.01 3.49 -25.07
N ALA A 93 10.83 3.34 -26.10
CA ALA A 93 11.51 4.49 -26.71
C ALA A 93 10.52 5.44 -27.39
N ILE A 94 9.52 4.92 -28.10
CA ILE A 94 8.46 5.73 -28.71
C ILE A 94 7.66 6.46 -27.63
N THR A 95 7.22 5.75 -26.58
CA THR A 95 6.51 6.35 -25.43
C THR A 95 7.32 7.50 -24.82
N ARG A 96 8.64 7.35 -24.70
CA ARG A 96 9.50 8.37 -24.09
C ARG A 96 9.68 9.63 -24.95
N TYR A 97 9.85 9.47 -26.26
CA TYR A 97 10.25 10.57 -27.15
C TYR A 97 9.10 11.22 -27.92
N VAL A 98 7.99 10.51 -28.09
CA VAL A 98 6.84 10.96 -28.88
C VAL A 98 5.63 11.25 -28.01
N SER A 99 5.45 10.49 -26.93
CA SER A 99 4.23 10.53 -26.12
C SER A 99 4.33 11.50 -24.96
N TYR A 100 3.18 11.90 -24.40
CA TYR A 100 3.11 12.79 -23.25
C TYR A 100 1.95 12.42 -22.34
N GLU A 101 2.11 12.75 -21.06
CA GLU A 101 1.12 12.54 -20.00
C GLU A 101 0.78 13.89 -19.36
N GLY A 102 -0.44 14.02 -18.84
CA GLY A 102 -0.93 15.21 -18.17
C GLY A 102 -2.25 15.01 -17.46
N THR A 103 -2.85 16.09 -16.99
CA THR A 103 -4.15 16.11 -16.31
C THR A 103 -5.06 17.15 -16.94
N MET A 104 -6.35 16.84 -17.03
CA MET A 104 -7.42 17.72 -17.46
C MET A 104 -8.40 17.87 -16.31
N HIS A 105 -8.59 19.11 -15.86
CA HIS A 105 -9.57 19.47 -14.84
C HIS A 105 -10.81 20.03 -15.51
N ILE A 106 -11.99 19.57 -15.11
CA ILE A 106 -13.28 19.99 -15.68
C ILE A 106 -14.28 20.13 -14.53
N ARG A 107 -14.94 21.29 -14.43
CA ARG A 107 -16.06 21.51 -13.50
C ARG A 107 -17.38 21.06 -14.13
N GLU A 108 -18.36 20.71 -13.30
CA GLU A 108 -19.67 20.29 -13.80
C GLU A 108 -20.32 21.37 -14.66
N GLY A 109 -20.81 20.97 -15.84
CA GLY A 109 -21.39 21.85 -16.85
C GLY A 109 -20.36 22.49 -17.78
N GLU A 110 -19.07 22.52 -17.42
CA GLU A 110 -18.00 23.08 -18.23
C GLU A 110 -17.44 22.08 -19.24
N MET A 111 -16.78 22.61 -20.27
CA MET A 111 -16.04 21.85 -21.27
C MET A 111 -14.57 22.28 -21.30
N SER A 112 -13.67 21.32 -21.49
CA SER A 112 -12.23 21.56 -21.58
C SER A 112 -11.61 20.78 -22.73
N ASN A 113 -10.60 21.36 -23.36
CA ASN A 113 -9.67 20.70 -24.27
C ASN A 113 -8.21 20.85 -23.82
N GLU A 114 -7.97 21.36 -22.60
CA GLU A 114 -6.64 21.66 -22.10
C GLU A 114 -6.11 20.52 -21.23
N VAL A 115 -4.93 20.04 -21.59
CA VAL A 115 -4.19 18.99 -20.87
C VAL A 115 -2.93 19.61 -20.29
N ILE A 116 -2.89 19.73 -18.96
CA ILE A 116 -1.74 20.24 -18.22
C ILE A 116 -0.72 19.10 -18.06
N SER A 117 0.46 19.23 -18.67
CA SER A 117 1.44 18.15 -18.70
C SER A 117 1.98 17.77 -17.32
N GLU A 118 2.29 16.50 -17.13
CA GLU A 118 3.03 16.05 -15.95
C GLU A 118 4.49 16.51 -15.95
N GLY A 119 5.08 16.60 -17.15
CA GLY A 119 6.45 17.12 -17.34
C GLY A 119 6.55 18.62 -17.07
N THR A 120 7.71 19.05 -16.59
CA THR A 120 8.04 20.46 -16.35
C THR A 120 8.94 21.01 -17.45
N PHE A 121 8.71 22.27 -17.80
CA PHE A 121 9.34 22.97 -18.91
C PHE A 121 9.82 24.35 -18.48
N PHE A 122 10.96 24.77 -19.03
CA PHE A 122 11.37 26.17 -19.02
C PHE A 122 10.72 26.91 -20.17
N LYS A 123 10.09 28.05 -19.85
CA LYS A 123 9.38 28.94 -20.77
C LYS A 123 10.11 30.26 -20.81
N VAL A 124 10.41 30.75 -22.01
CA VAL A 124 11.17 31.99 -22.18
C VAL A 124 10.54 32.82 -23.28
N GLN A 125 10.24 34.07 -22.95
CA GLN A 125 9.73 35.07 -23.87
C GLN A 125 10.57 36.32 -23.72
N ILE A 126 11.08 36.84 -24.82
CA ILE A 126 11.92 38.04 -24.84
C ILE A 126 11.17 39.11 -25.62
N SER A 127 11.10 40.30 -25.05
CA SER A 127 10.51 41.48 -25.68
C SER A 127 11.46 42.68 -25.60
N ASN A 128 11.31 43.65 -26.50
CA ASN A 128 12.04 44.92 -26.47
C ASN A 128 11.10 46.10 -26.17
N ASP A 129 11.69 47.26 -25.91
CA ASP A 129 10.96 48.51 -25.64
C ASP A 129 10.14 49.02 -26.85
N LYS A 130 10.34 48.44 -28.04
CA LYS A 130 9.61 48.75 -29.28
C LYS A 130 8.37 47.87 -29.48
N GLY A 131 8.10 46.92 -28.58
CA GLY A 131 6.97 46.01 -28.64
C GLY A 131 7.22 44.70 -29.41
N ASP A 132 8.41 44.50 -30.00
CA ASP A 132 8.76 43.22 -30.63
C ASP A 132 8.87 42.14 -29.56
N THR A 133 8.13 41.06 -29.72
CA THR A 133 8.05 39.98 -28.73
C THR A 133 8.24 38.63 -29.42
N ARG A 134 9.16 37.80 -28.90
CA ARG A 134 9.37 36.42 -29.35
C ARG A 134 9.27 35.45 -28.18
N ALA A 135 8.32 34.53 -28.27
CA ALA A 135 8.27 33.35 -27.41
C ALA A 135 9.13 32.24 -28.02
N TYR A 136 10.01 31.64 -27.23
CA TYR A 136 10.84 30.52 -27.65
C TYR A 136 10.18 29.19 -27.30
N GLN A 137 10.64 28.11 -27.94
CA GLN A 137 10.13 26.77 -27.67
C GLN A 137 10.40 26.35 -26.22
N ASP A 138 9.35 25.85 -25.56
CA ASP A 138 9.43 25.27 -24.22
C ASP A 138 10.43 24.11 -24.17
N ILE A 139 11.39 24.16 -23.25
CA ILE A 139 12.42 23.14 -23.10
C ILE A 139 12.07 22.24 -21.91
N PRO A 140 11.86 20.92 -22.10
CA PRO A 140 11.58 20.00 -21.00
C PRO A 140 12.82 19.88 -20.11
N PHE A 141 12.65 20.10 -18.80
CA PHE A 141 13.75 20.00 -17.85
C PHE A 141 13.28 19.67 -16.43
N ILE A 142 13.86 18.63 -15.83
CA ILE A 142 13.60 18.27 -14.43
C ILE A 142 14.74 18.82 -13.57
N LEU A 143 14.43 19.76 -12.68
CA LEU A 143 15.39 20.32 -11.74
C LEU A 143 15.71 19.32 -10.62
N THR A 144 16.95 19.36 -10.14
CA THR A 144 17.43 18.49 -9.06
C THR A 144 18.09 19.33 -7.96
N PRO A 145 17.88 18.99 -6.67
CA PRO A 145 18.50 19.72 -5.57
C PRO A 145 20.02 19.52 -5.57
N LYS A 146 20.76 20.44 -4.91
CA LYS A 146 22.22 20.30 -4.76
C LYS A 146 22.63 19.19 -3.81
N ASN A 147 21.76 18.87 -2.85
CA ASN A 147 22.01 17.84 -1.85
C ASN A 147 21.61 16.46 -2.40
N ILE A 148 22.40 15.94 -3.33
CA ILE A 148 22.24 14.60 -3.92
C ILE A 148 23.47 13.72 -3.63
N PRO A 149 23.35 12.39 -3.73
CA PRO A 149 24.46 11.47 -3.49
C PRO A 149 25.71 11.83 -4.29
N VAL A 150 26.88 11.85 -3.64
CA VAL A 150 28.15 12.29 -4.23
C VAL A 150 28.47 11.54 -5.53
N LEU A 151 28.20 10.23 -5.57
CA LEU A 151 28.46 9.37 -6.73
C LEU A 151 27.60 9.74 -7.96
N LEU A 152 26.47 10.44 -7.78
CA LEU A 152 25.57 10.85 -8.86
C LEU A 152 25.69 12.32 -9.25
N LYS A 153 26.45 13.13 -8.49
CA LYS A 153 26.74 14.52 -8.85
C LYS A 153 27.28 14.70 -10.28
N PRO A 154 28.12 13.80 -10.84
CA PRO A 154 28.57 13.92 -12.23
C PRO A 154 27.44 13.80 -13.27
N PHE A 155 26.30 13.18 -12.91
CA PHE A 155 25.14 13.03 -13.78
C PHE A 155 24.10 14.13 -13.58
N GLN A 156 24.30 15.01 -12.59
CA GLN A 156 23.48 16.21 -12.43
C GLN A 156 23.76 17.17 -13.58
N SER A 157 22.70 17.68 -14.19
CA SER A 157 22.80 18.72 -15.21
C SER A 157 22.13 20.00 -14.71
N ASP A 158 22.81 21.12 -14.92
CA ASP A 158 22.20 22.44 -14.76
C ASP A 158 21.53 22.82 -16.08
N PHE A 159 20.37 23.46 -16.00
CA PHE A 159 19.76 24.05 -17.18
C PHE A 159 20.65 25.18 -17.70
N LYS A 160 21.03 25.09 -18.97
CA LYS A 160 21.80 26.09 -19.72
C LYS A 160 21.16 26.25 -21.09
N ALA A 161 20.70 27.46 -21.40
CA ALA A 161 20.12 27.79 -22.70
C ALA A 161 20.67 29.12 -23.21
N GLN A 162 20.78 29.24 -24.52
CA GLN A 162 21.17 30.48 -25.19
C GLN A 162 20.13 30.80 -26.26
N TYR A 163 19.60 32.01 -26.21
CA TYR A 163 18.59 32.52 -27.12
C TYR A 163 19.15 33.70 -27.90
N ASP A 164 18.84 33.77 -29.18
CA ASP A 164 19.18 34.91 -30.04
C ASP A 164 17.91 35.72 -30.31
N PHE A 165 17.90 36.97 -29.83
CA PHE A 165 16.82 37.92 -30.03
C PHE A 165 17.34 39.10 -30.85
N LEU A 166 17.01 39.13 -32.15
CA LEU A 166 17.41 40.19 -33.08
C LEU A 166 18.93 40.46 -33.10
N GLY A 167 19.76 39.41 -32.99
CA GLY A 167 21.22 39.50 -32.97
C GLY A 167 21.83 39.67 -31.57
N LYS A 168 21.01 39.88 -30.53
CA LYS A 168 21.46 39.91 -29.13
C LYS A 168 21.35 38.53 -28.50
N LYS A 169 22.44 38.05 -27.90
CA LYS A 169 22.49 36.74 -27.24
C LYS A 169 22.12 36.86 -25.76
N VAL A 170 21.07 36.15 -25.35
CA VAL A 170 20.64 36.02 -23.95
C VAL A 170 20.94 34.60 -23.48
N LYS A 171 21.75 34.46 -22.42
CA LYS A 171 22.12 33.19 -21.81
C LYS A 171 21.40 33.02 -20.48
N LEU A 172 20.78 31.87 -20.29
CA LEU A 172 20.13 31.46 -19.05
C LEU A 172 20.89 30.29 -18.43
N LYS A 173 21.16 30.37 -17.12
CA LYS A 173 21.82 29.29 -16.37
C LYS A 173 21.22 29.14 -14.98
N THR A 174 20.73 27.96 -14.62
CA THR A 174 20.28 27.69 -13.25
C THR A 174 21.49 27.61 -12.30
N THR A 175 21.41 28.25 -11.14
CA THR A 175 22.47 28.28 -10.12
C THR A 175 22.13 27.42 -8.90
N SER A 176 20.85 27.35 -8.52
CA SER A 176 20.37 26.55 -7.40
C SER A 176 18.88 26.25 -7.52
N TYR A 177 18.46 25.15 -6.90
CA TYR A 177 17.08 24.71 -6.85
C TYR A 177 16.79 24.17 -5.45
N ILE A 178 15.67 24.61 -4.87
CA ILE A 178 15.20 24.17 -3.56
C ILE A 178 13.76 23.69 -3.75
N PRO A 179 13.52 22.37 -3.72
CA PRO A 179 12.17 21.84 -3.84
C PRO A 179 11.34 22.14 -2.59
N ARG A 180 10.02 22.35 -2.77
CA ARG A 180 9.06 22.63 -1.69
C ARG A 180 9.58 23.69 -0.73
N ALA A 181 10.01 24.82 -1.27
CA ALA A 181 10.86 25.75 -0.55
C ALA A 181 10.14 26.35 0.66
N GLN A 182 10.76 26.23 1.84
CA GLN A 182 10.32 26.85 3.07
C GLN A 182 11.25 28.00 3.45
N ASP A 183 10.67 29.05 4.00
CA ASP A 183 11.40 30.20 4.50
C ASP A 183 11.89 29.90 5.93
N SER A 184 13.18 30.09 6.18
CA SER A 184 13.76 30.15 7.51
C SER A 184 14.63 31.40 7.62
N ILE A 185 15.04 31.71 8.85
CA ILE A 185 15.79 32.91 9.19
C ILE A 185 17.12 32.52 9.80
N GLN A 186 18.18 33.15 9.33
CA GLN A 186 19.45 33.14 10.02
C GLN A 186 19.71 34.55 10.57
N PRO A 187 19.71 34.73 11.90
CA PRO A 187 20.09 36.00 12.51
C PRO A 187 21.48 36.43 12.02
N SER A 188 21.60 37.68 11.57
CA SER A 188 22.86 38.22 11.06
C SER A 188 22.94 39.71 11.35
N ALA A 189 24.06 40.14 11.94
CA ALA A 189 24.30 41.55 12.26
C ALA A 189 24.44 42.45 11.00
N LYS A 190 24.63 41.85 9.81
CA LYS A 190 24.68 42.57 8.52
C LYS A 190 23.39 42.43 7.69
N GLY A 191 22.36 41.79 8.24
CA GLY A 191 21.09 41.55 7.56
C GLY A 191 20.13 42.75 7.62
N LYS A 192 19.09 42.73 6.79
CA LYS A 192 17.99 43.70 6.88
C LYS A 192 17.06 43.34 8.05
N PRO A 193 16.32 44.29 8.64
CA PRO A 193 15.23 44.01 9.55
C PRO A 193 14.14 43.16 8.87
N ILE A 194 13.68 42.11 9.56
CA ILE A 194 12.66 41.19 9.08
C ILE A 194 11.49 41.15 10.05
N LEU A 195 10.27 41.28 9.53
CA LEU A 195 9.03 41.09 10.27
C LEU A 195 8.57 39.64 10.15
N GLN A 196 8.40 38.95 11.29
CA GLN A 196 7.82 37.60 11.33
C GLN A 196 6.31 37.70 11.58
N LEU A 197 5.52 37.09 10.71
CA LEU A 197 4.09 36.89 10.86
C LEU A 197 3.78 35.39 10.99
N VAL A 198 2.75 35.08 11.74
CA VAL A 198 2.23 33.73 11.92
C VAL A 198 0.77 33.76 11.52
N THR A 199 0.40 32.98 10.50
CA THR A 199 -0.99 32.82 10.05
C THR A 199 -1.41 31.37 10.25
N ILE A 200 -2.71 31.13 10.32
CA ILE A 200 -3.29 29.78 10.23
C ILE A 200 -3.84 29.66 8.81
N GLY A 201 -3.30 28.73 8.03
CA GLY A 201 -3.84 28.32 6.72
C GLY A 201 -4.62 27.02 6.83
N GLU A 202 -5.09 26.49 5.71
CA GLU A 202 -5.79 25.19 5.64
C GLU A 202 -4.94 24.04 6.20
N GLU A 203 -3.62 24.10 6.05
CA GLU A 203 -2.66 23.11 6.55
C GLU A 203 -2.11 23.42 7.96
N GLY A 204 -2.68 24.41 8.66
CA GLY A 204 -2.31 24.79 10.02
C GLY A 204 -1.38 26.01 10.12
N ARG A 205 -0.55 26.07 11.16
CA ARG A 205 0.28 27.25 11.49
C ARG A 205 1.42 27.45 10.48
N LYS A 206 1.43 28.58 9.78
CA LYS A 206 2.48 28.98 8.81
C LYS A 206 3.21 30.24 9.30
N ASN A 207 4.54 30.21 9.23
CA ASN A 207 5.39 31.39 9.49
C ASN A 207 5.68 32.10 8.16
N ILE A 208 5.51 33.42 8.11
CA ILE A 208 5.78 34.28 6.96
C ILE A 208 6.79 35.34 7.39
N TYR A 209 7.79 35.61 6.56
CA TYR A 209 8.85 36.59 6.85
C TYR A 209 8.88 37.68 5.78
N ILE A 210 8.80 38.94 6.18
CA ILE A 210 8.80 40.12 5.27
C ILE A 210 10.05 40.95 5.54
N GLU A 211 10.88 41.16 4.52
CA GLU A 211 12.06 42.02 4.64
C GLU A 211 11.66 43.50 4.60
N GLU A 212 12.41 44.35 5.29
CA GLU A 212 12.24 45.80 5.25
C GLU A 212 12.24 46.34 3.80
N GLY A 213 11.24 47.17 3.49
CA GLY A 213 11.04 47.78 2.18
C GLY A 213 10.30 46.88 1.18
N THR A 214 9.78 45.72 1.62
CA THR A 214 9.05 44.77 0.77
C THR A 214 7.65 44.47 1.30
N ALA A 215 6.87 43.73 0.51
CA ALA A 215 5.57 43.22 0.92
C ALA A 215 5.39 41.77 0.49
N LYS A 216 4.62 41.00 1.27
CA LYS A 216 4.23 39.64 0.93
C LYS A 216 2.72 39.48 1.04
N GLN A 217 2.19 38.56 0.26
CA GLN A 217 0.81 38.14 0.38
C GLN A 217 0.64 37.24 1.61
N VAL A 218 -0.31 37.59 2.47
CA VAL A 218 -0.72 36.83 3.67
C VAL A 218 -2.20 36.48 3.48
N GLN A 219 -2.50 35.20 3.22
CA GLN A 219 -3.82 34.75 2.77
C GLN A 219 -4.25 35.54 1.50
N ASN A 220 -5.30 36.37 1.59
CA ASN A 220 -5.82 37.17 0.48
C ASN A 220 -5.54 38.68 0.64
N ALA A 221 -4.68 39.09 1.59
CA ALA A 221 -4.25 40.47 1.74
C ALA A 221 -2.75 40.64 1.49
N MET A 222 -2.34 41.80 0.98
CA MET A 222 -0.94 42.20 0.93
C MET A 222 -0.56 42.85 2.26
N VAL A 223 0.53 42.38 2.87
CA VAL A 223 1.11 42.98 4.08
C VAL A 223 2.50 43.50 3.73
N SER A 224 2.77 44.76 4.05
CA SER A 224 4.06 45.41 3.79
C SER A 224 4.79 45.73 5.09
N PHE A 225 6.12 45.80 5.01
CA PHE A 225 6.97 46.18 6.14
C PHE A 225 7.87 47.35 5.76
N ASN A 226 7.73 48.49 6.46
CA ASN A 226 8.47 49.73 6.24
C ASN A 226 8.40 50.26 4.78
N VAL A 227 7.31 49.97 4.07
CA VAL A 227 6.98 50.55 2.76
C VAL A 227 5.48 50.78 2.69
N ASN A 228 5.05 51.96 2.25
CA ASN A 228 3.63 52.28 2.10
C ASN A 228 3.14 51.83 0.72
N ILE A 229 2.33 50.78 0.66
CA ILE A 229 1.72 50.27 -0.56
C ILE A 229 0.21 50.56 -0.51
N PRO A 230 -0.35 51.24 -1.52
CA PRO A 230 -1.79 51.47 -1.62
C PRO A 230 -2.57 50.16 -1.55
N GLN A 231 -3.66 50.13 -0.78
CA GLN A 231 -4.52 48.95 -0.56
C GLN A 231 -3.86 47.77 0.20
N ALA A 232 -2.64 47.91 0.71
CA ALA A 232 -2.01 46.91 1.58
C ALA A 232 -2.17 47.23 3.07
N ILE A 233 -2.03 46.21 3.92
CA ILE A 233 -1.87 46.39 5.37
C ILE A 233 -0.41 46.76 5.62
N ASN A 234 -0.17 48.00 6.02
CA ASN A 234 1.16 48.57 6.17
C ASN A 234 1.61 48.52 7.62
N ILE A 235 2.69 47.80 7.90
CA ILE A 235 3.33 47.76 9.22
C ILE A 235 4.62 48.57 9.14
N THR A 236 4.74 49.59 9.98
CA THR A 236 5.87 50.52 9.99
C THR A 236 6.49 50.60 11.37
N VAL A 237 7.80 50.81 11.42
CA VAL A 237 8.53 51.10 12.66
C VAL A 237 8.85 52.59 12.67
N ASN A 238 8.34 53.32 13.67
CA ASN A 238 8.65 54.73 13.86
C ASN A 238 9.12 54.95 15.31
N ASN A 239 10.31 55.53 15.50
CA ASN A 239 10.95 55.70 16.83
C ASN A 239 11.04 54.42 17.69
N GLY A 240 11.15 53.24 17.08
CA GLY A 240 11.22 51.95 17.79
C GLY A 240 9.85 51.33 18.13
N GLU A 241 8.74 52.02 17.85
CA GLU A 241 7.39 51.50 18.03
C GLU A 241 6.80 51.02 16.70
N LEU A 242 6.14 49.85 16.73
CA LEU A 242 5.40 49.35 15.58
C LEU A 242 4.06 50.07 15.45
N ARG A 243 3.71 50.44 14.23
CA ARG A 243 2.42 51.03 13.86
C ARG A 243 1.82 50.30 12.67
N ILE A 244 0.50 50.23 12.64
CA ILE A 244 -0.27 49.62 11.56
C ILE A 244 -1.18 50.63 10.90
N SER A 245 -1.28 50.54 9.57
CA SER A 245 -2.24 51.27 8.75
C SER A 245 -2.90 50.27 7.81
N SER A 246 -4.23 50.26 7.78
CA SER A 246 -5.01 49.34 6.94
C SER A 246 -6.04 50.12 6.11
N PRO A 247 -6.24 49.79 4.82
CA PRO A 247 -7.30 50.41 4.01
C PRO A 247 -8.70 49.97 4.48
N MET A 248 -8.79 48.86 5.21
CA MET A 248 -10.05 48.24 5.66
C MET A 248 -10.11 48.12 7.18
N MET A 249 -11.34 48.17 7.71
CA MET A 249 -11.58 47.91 9.13
C MET A 249 -11.24 46.46 9.48
N GLY A 250 -10.68 46.27 10.67
CA GLY A 250 -10.37 44.96 11.23
C GLY A 250 -10.52 44.96 12.74
N ARG A 251 -10.12 43.87 13.37
CA ARG A 251 -10.02 43.76 14.83
C ARG A 251 -8.75 43.05 15.23
N TYR A 252 -8.29 43.26 16.45
CA TYR A 252 -7.20 42.50 17.03
C TYR A 252 -7.53 42.05 18.45
N MET A 253 -7.08 40.85 18.80
CA MET A 253 -7.20 40.29 20.14
C MET A 253 -5.80 40.15 20.76
N ILE A 254 -5.57 40.77 21.92
CA ILE A 254 -4.32 40.62 22.67
C ILE A 254 -4.32 39.23 23.32
N MET A 255 -3.43 38.32 22.91
CA MET A 255 -3.52 36.91 23.31
C MET A 255 -3.29 36.67 24.81
N SER A 256 -2.54 37.55 25.49
CA SER A 256 -2.28 37.44 26.93
C SER A 256 -3.45 37.85 27.81
N THR A 257 -4.27 38.80 27.36
CA THR A 257 -5.41 39.36 28.13
C THR A 257 -6.77 38.96 27.56
N GLN A 258 -6.81 38.38 26.35
CA GLN A 258 -8.03 38.10 25.57
C GLN A 258 -8.87 39.35 25.26
N GLU A 259 -8.32 40.55 25.44
CA GLU A 259 -9.00 41.82 25.15
C GLU A 259 -9.08 42.03 23.62
N GLU A 260 -10.28 42.28 23.09
CA GLU A 260 -10.52 42.61 21.68
C GLU A 260 -10.67 44.13 21.47
N LYS A 261 -9.99 44.65 20.44
CA LYS A 261 -10.06 46.07 20.01
C LYS A 261 -10.19 46.15 18.49
N SER A 262 -10.77 47.24 17.99
CA SER A 262 -10.91 47.50 16.55
C SER A 262 -9.64 48.11 15.94
N VAL A 263 -9.39 47.81 14.67
CA VAL A 263 -8.44 48.52 13.81
C VAL A 263 -9.25 49.39 12.84
N GLU A 264 -9.09 50.71 12.91
CA GLU A 264 -9.75 51.65 11.99
C GLU A 264 -9.22 51.48 10.55
N GLY A 265 -10.11 51.65 9.57
CA GLY A 265 -9.78 51.58 8.14
C GLY A 265 -9.25 52.89 7.55
N GLU A 266 -9.33 53.03 6.21
CA GLU A 266 -8.99 54.26 5.47
C GLU A 266 -7.51 54.70 5.55
N GLY A 267 -6.61 53.80 5.99
CA GLY A 267 -5.18 54.08 6.06
C GLY A 267 -4.76 54.93 7.27
N LYS A 268 -5.61 55.03 8.30
CA LYS A 268 -5.24 55.70 9.56
C LYS A 268 -4.17 54.92 10.31
N ILE A 269 -3.13 55.64 10.74
CA ILE A 269 -1.98 55.08 11.46
C ILE A 269 -2.35 54.87 12.94
N GLN A 270 -2.21 53.64 13.42
CA GLN A 270 -2.57 53.22 14.78
C GLN A 270 -1.41 52.45 15.46
N PRO A 271 -1.35 52.42 16.80
CA PRO A 271 -0.38 51.58 17.52
C PRO A 271 -0.54 50.10 17.19
N PHE A 272 0.58 49.38 17.05
CA PHE A 272 0.58 47.94 16.80
C PHE A 272 1.00 47.16 18.06
N HIS A 273 0.22 46.16 18.43
CA HIS A 273 0.45 45.34 19.62
C HIS A 273 1.02 43.97 19.24
N LEU A 274 2.21 43.67 19.75
CA LEU A 274 2.83 42.35 19.58
C LEU A 274 2.04 41.24 20.29
N GLY A 275 2.16 40.01 19.79
CA GLY A 275 1.47 38.86 20.38
C GLY A 275 -0.06 38.99 20.33
N SER A 276 -0.58 39.80 19.41
CA SER A 276 -2.02 39.97 19.17
C SER A 276 -2.42 39.31 17.86
N LEU A 277 -3.58 38.68 17.84
CA LEU A 277 -4.20 38.11 16.64
C LEU A 277 -4.97 39.20 15.92
N TYR A 278 -4.43 39.69 14.81
CA TYR A 278 -5.08 40.62 13.90
C TYR A 278 -5.97 39.84 12.93
N GLN A 279 -7.24 40.23 12.83
CA GLN A 279 -8.24 39.66 11.94
C GLN A 279 -8.85 40.75 11.06
N PHE A 280 -8.61 40.61 9.77
CA PHE A 280 -9.22 41.38 8.69
C PHE A 280 -10.09 40.44 7.85
N PRO A 281 -11.06 40.96 7.06
CA PRO A 281 -11.93 40.13 6.22
C PRO A 281 -11.19 39.17 5.27
N ASN A 282 -9.96 39.50 4.89
CA ASN A 282 -9.14 38.78 3.92
C ASN A 282 -7.77 38.31 4.46
N ALA A 283 -7.47 38.54 5.74
CA ALA A 283 -6.22 38.08 6.36
C ALA A 283 -6.32 37.96 7.89
N SER A 284 -5.78 36.88 8.45
CA SER A 284 -5.60 36.70 9.90
C SER A 284 -4.14 36.37 10.23
N PHE A 285 -3.51 37.15 11.11
CA PHE A 285 -2.10 36.94 11.46
C PHE A 285 -1.72 37.43 12.86
N VAL A 286 -0.63 36.89 13.38
CA VAL A 286 0.02 37.30 14.64
C VAL A 286 1.46 37.69 14.35
N VAL A 287 1.94 38.78 14.95
CA VAL A 287 3.37 39.13 14.98
C VAL A 287 3.91 38.78 16.37
N PRO A 288 4.62 37.65 16.55
CA PRO A 288 4.96 37.14 17.87
C PRO A 288 6.14 37.86 18.53
N LYS A 289 6.98 38.54 17.75
CA LYS A 289 8.24 39.14 18.21
C LYS A 289 8.51 40.44 17.45
N VAL A 290 9.31 41.32 18.06
CA VAL A 290 9.85 42.51 17.39
C VAL A 290 10.64 42.12 16.12
N PRO A 291 10.67 42.98 15.10
CA PRO A 291 11.55 42.77 13.95
C PRO A 291 12.99 42.58 14.40
N PHE A 292 13.68 41.62 13.80
CA PHE A 292 15.09 41.34 14.09
C PHE A 292 15.89 41.35 12.78
N THR A 293 17.19 41.62 12.87
CA THR A 293 18.08 41.64 11.71
C THR A 293 18.50 40.22 11.32
N GLY A 294 18.26 39.86 10.07
CA GLY A 294 18.59 38.52 9.58
C GLY A 294 18.70 38.45 8.07
N LYS A 295 19.02 37.24 7.59
CA LYS A 295 18.93 36.88 6.18
C LYS A 295 17.92 35.75 6.04
N ILE A 296 16.98 35.89 5.10
CA ILE A 296 16.09 34.78 4.75
C ILE A 296 16.94 33.69 4.09
N ILE A 297 16.89 32.50 4.67
CA ILE A 297 17.47 31.28 4.11
C ILE A 297 16.31 30.38 3.68
N PHE A 298 16.47 29.75 2.54
CA PHE A 298 15.49 28.81 2.03
C PHE A 298 15.99 27.39 2.28
N TYR A 299 15.11 26.51 2.73
CA TYR A 299 15.41 25.10 2.92
C TYR A 299 14.30 24.24 2.29
N GLU A 300 14.63 22.97 2.06
CA GLU A 300 13.70 22.00 1.47
C GLU A 300 12.64 21.58 2.49
N GLY A 301 11.36 21.74 2.13
CA GLY A 301 10.21 21.31 2.92
C GLY A 301 10.02 19.79 2.93
N ASP A 302 9.23 19.31 3.89
CA ASP A 302 8.97 17.88 4.06
C ASP A 302 8.24 17.30 2.84
N LYS A 303 8.66 16.11 2.39
CA LYS A 303 8.11 15.47 1.17
C LYS A 303 6.65 15.08 1.31
N ASN A 304 6.14 14.86 2.52
CA ASN A 304 4.76 14.45 2.75
C ASN A 304 3.87 15.62 3.16
N LYS A 305 4.37 16.51 4.02
CA LYS A 305 3.57 17.64 4.52
C LYS A 305 3.52 18.82 3.56
N ASN A 306 4.59 19.08 2.81
CA ASN A 306 4.72 20.28 1.97
C ASN A 306 4.61 19.97 0.48
N GLN A 307 3.80 18.97 0.08
CA GLN A 307 3.68 18.54 -1.33
C GLN A 307 3.11 19.63 -2.25
N THR A 308 2.27 20.50 -1.71
CA THR A 308 1.56 21.57 -2.42
C THR A 308 2.40 22.84 -2.56
N ASP A 309 3.43 23.00 -1.73
CA ASP A 309 4.30 24.17 -1.71
C ASP A 309 5.15 24.27 -3.00
N PRO A 310 5.32 25.48 -3.56
CA PRO A 310 6.09 25.67 -4.79
C PRO A 310 7.59 25.49 -4.58
N ASP A 311 8.29 25.16 -5.66
CA ASP A 311 9.74 25.04 -5.68
C ASP A 311 10.39 26.40 -5.95
N LEU A 312 11.53 26.69 -5.32
CA LEU A 312 12.28 27.93 -5.53
C LEU A 312 13.48 27.69 -6.44
N ILE A 313 13.57 28.50 -7.49
CA ILE A 313 14.56 28.36 -8.55
C ILE A 313 15.42 29.62 -8.57
N PHE A 314 16.75 29.44 -8.55
CA PHE A 314 17.73 30.50 -8.70
C PHE A 314 18.39 30.40 -10.07
N MET A 315 18.44 31.51 -10.80
CA MET A 315 18.93 31.53 -12.18
C MET A 315 19.74 32.81 -12.46
N GLN A 316 20.76 32.68 -13.30
CA GLN A 316 21.51 33.77 -13.90
C GLN A 316 20.98 34.04 -15.31
N VAL A 317 20.68 35.31 -15.58
CA VAL A 317 20.34 35.85 -16.90
C VAL A 317 21.49 36.75 -17.33
N SER A 318 22.19 36.36 -18.40
CA SER A 318 23.35 37.09 -18.92
C SER A 318 23.13 37.54 -20.34
N THR A 319 23.54 38.76 -20.64
CA THR A 319 23.79 39.29 -21.99
C THR A 319 25.29 39.47 -22.18
N ASP A 320 25.74 39.94 -23.34
CA ASP A 320 27.16 40.24 -23.57
C ASP A 320 27.68 41.41 -22.71
N LYS A 321 26.78 42.22 -22.11
CA LYS A 321 27.14 43.39 -21.28
C LYS A 321 26.87 43.23 -19.80
N GLU A 322 25.79 42.54 -19.42
CA GLU A 322 25.30 42.51 -18.05
C GLU A 322 24.86 41.10 -17.64
N THR A 323 25.04 40.74 -16.37
CA THR A 323 24.50 39.52 -15.77
C THR A 323 23.68 39.84 -14.52
N LYS A 324 22.46 39.30 -14.43
CA LYS A 324 21.57 39.45 -13.28
C LYS A 324 21.23 38.08 -12.68
N GLU A 325 21.26 38.00 -11.36
CA GLU A 325 20.73 36.85 -10.63
C GLU A 325 19.28 37.09 -10.25
N ILE A 326 18.45 36.07 -10.46
CA ILE A 326 17.03 36.11 -10.16
C ILE A 326 16.61 34.85 -9.43
N SER A 327 15.54 34.98 -8.66
CA SER A 327 14.81 33.86 -8.11
C SER A 327 13.32 33.98 -8.39
N PHE A 328 12.66 32.83 -8.56
CA PHE A 328 11.22 32.75 -8.76
C PHE A 328 10.69 31.38 -8.35
N TYR A 329 9.41 31.34 -8.03
CA TYR A 329 8.71 30.11 -7.67
C TYR A 329 8.13 29.44 -8.93
N GLY A 330 8.30 28.13 -9.03
CA GLY A 330 7.74 27.29 -10.08
C GLY A 330 7.38 25.91 -9.53
N LYS A 331 6.48 25.20 -10.18
CA LYS A 331 6.17 23.79 -9.88
C LYS A 331 5.39 23.13 -11.01
N LYS A 332 5.28 21.80 -10.97
CA LYS A 332 4.27 21.05 -11.74
C LYS A 332 2.88 21.66 -11.47
N GLY A 333 2.09 21.82 -12.54
CA GLY A 333 0.76 22.42 -12.52
C GLY A 333 0.74 23.92 -12.85
N ILE A 334 1.84 24.67 -12.65
CA ILE A 334 1.88 26.09 -13.04
C ILE A 334 2.14 26.22 -14.54
N THR A 335 1.26 26.92 -15.26
CA THR A 335 1.31 27.04 -16.73
C THR A 335 1.80 28.41 -17.23
N GLY A 336 1.79 29.45 -16.41
CA GLY A 336 2.24 30.81 -16.80
C GLY A 336 3.75 31.06 -16.66
N VAL A 337 4.21 32.22 -17.14
CA VAL A 337 5.52 32.80 -16.78
C VAL A 337 5.44 33.42 -15.39
N GLN A 338 6.50 33.30 -14.58
CA GLN A 338 6.47 33.75 -13.17
C GLN A 338 7.39 34.93 -12.87
N LYS A 339 8.40 35.19 -13.70
CA LYS A 339 9.35 36.28 -13.48
C LYS A 339 9.65 37.05 -14.75
N GLN A 340 9.63 38.36 -14.65
CA GLN A 340 10.07 39.26 -15.72
C GLN A 340 11.31 40.05 -15.25
N VAL A 341 12.28 40.22 -16.14
CA VAL A 341 13.57 40.83 -15.84
C VAL A 341 13.98 41.73 -16.99
N PHE A 342 14.24 43.01 -16.69
CA PHE A 342 14.80 43.95 -17.65
C PHE A 342 16.33 43.88 -17.64
N ILE A 343 16.96 43.62 -18.79
CA ILE A 343 18.43 43.53 -18.96
C ILE A 343 18.83 43.97 -20.39
N ASP A 344 19.80 44.89 -20.54
CA ASP A 344 20.24 45.47 -21.83
C ASP A 344 19.08 45.88 -22.78
N ASN A 345 18.08 46.59 -22.25
CA ASN A 345 16.85 47.02 -22.93
C ASN A 345 16.00 45.86 -23.52
N LEU A 346 16.10 44.69 -22.90
CA LEU A 346 15.26 43.53 -23.18
C LEU A 346 14.46 43.16 -21.92
N LEU A 347 13.17 42.92 -22.08
CA LEU A 347 12.31 42.33 -21.06
C LEU A 347 12.25 40.82 -21.28
N VAL A 348 12.96 40.09 -20.42
CA VAL A 348 13.04 38.63 -20.42
C VAL A 348 12.02 38.08 -19.42
N SER A 349 10.98 37.44 -19.93
CA SER A 349 9.94 36.74 -19.17
C SER A 349 10.27 35.25 -19.10
N ILE A 350 10.28 34.70 -17.89
CA ILE A 350 10.77 33.36 -17.58
C ILE A 350 9.71 32.61 -16.77
N GLY A 351 9.47 31.36 -17.17
CA GLY A 351 8.61 30.42 -16.48
C GLY A 351 9.26 29.06 -16.25
N TYR A 352 8.91 28.39 -15.16
CA TYR A 352 9.15 26.97 -14.93
C TYR A 352 7.86 26.28 -14.47
N GLY A 353 7.41 25.27 -15.19
CA GLY A 353 6.20 24.52 -14.81
C GLY A 353 5.62 23.68 -15.95
N SER A 354 4.37 23.26 -15.82
CA SER A 354 3.69 22.38 -16.78
C SER A 354 3.32 23.11 -18.07
N LYS A 355 3.38 22.41 -19.20
CA LYS A 355 2.94 22.88 -20.52
C LYS A 355 1.47 22.51 -20.74
N ILE A 356 0.73 23.35 -21.47
CA ILE A 356 -0.64 23.04 -21.91
C ILE A 356 -0.56 22.38 -23.28
N TYR A 357 -1.09 21.17 -23.39
CA TYR A 357 -1.40 20.49 -24.65
C TYR A 357 -2.89 20.62 -24.92
N LYS A 358 -3.28 20.65 -26.21
CA LYS A 358 -4.69 20.74 -26.59
C LYS A 358 -5.16 19.44 -27.24
N THR A 359 -6.40 19.05 -26.97
CA THR A 359 -7.06 17.86 -27.56
C THR A 359 -7.78 18.15 -28.88
N GLU A 360 -7.49 19.29 -29.53
CA GLU A 360 -8.14 19.67 -30.79
C GLU A 360 -8.09 18.53 -31.82
N PRO A 361 -9.22 18.23 -32.50
CA PRO A 361 -10.42 19.06 -32.65
C PRO A 361 -11.57 18.81 -31.66
N PHE A 362 -11.41 17.96 -30.64
CA PHE A 362 -12.52 17.61 -29.72
C PHE A 362 -12.36 18.21 -28.31
N TYR A 363 -13.48 18.32 -27.61
CA TYR A 363 -13.59 18.77 -26.23
C TYR A 363 -14.27 17.71 -25.38
N LEU A 364 -14.00 17.72 -24.07
CA LEU A 364 -14.75 16.95 -23.08
C LEU A 364 -15.56 17.90 -22.22
N LYS A 365 -16.86 17.63 -22.11
CA LYS A 365 -17.77 18.32 -21.19
C LYS A 365 -18.09 17.40 -20.01
N LEU A 366 -17.98 17.90 -18.77
CA LEU A 366 -18.44 17.15 -17.60
C LEU A 366 -19.93 17.41 -17.41
N ASN A 367 -20.76 16.38 -17.55
CA ASN A 367 -22.19 16.48 -17.30
C ASN A 367 -22.50 16.34 -15.81
N LYS A 368 -21.88 15.36 -15.15
CA LYS A 368 -22.08 15.09 -13.72
C LYS A 368 -20.92 14.25 -13.16
N PHE A 369 -20.50 14.54 -11.94
CA PHE A 369 -19.62 13.69 -11.15
C PHE A 369 -20.44 12.99 -10.05
N THR A 370 -20.20 11.69 -9.86
CA THR A 370 -20.87 10.89 -8.83
C THR A 370 -19.86 10.05 -8.07
N MET A 371 -20.06 9.94 -6.76
CA MET A 371 -19.22 9.13 -5.87
C MET A 371 -20.09 8.27 -4.99
N ASP A 372 -19.92 6.97 -5.13
CA ASP A 372 -20.54 5.98 -4.27
C ASP A 372 -19.63 5.71 -3.09
N HIS A 373 -20.26 5.46 -1.95
CA HIS A 373 -19.58 5.11 -0.71
C HIS A 373 -19.93 3.68 -0.31
N TYR A 374 -19.12 3.09 0.57
CA TYR A 374 -19.54 1.88 1.25
C TYR A 374 -20.71 2.20 2.20
N PRO A 375 -21.68 1.28 2.38
CA PRO A 375 -22.82 1.48 3.28
C PRO A 375 -22.39 2.01 4.65
N GLY A 376 -23.02 3.10 5.13
CA GLY A 376 -22.74 3.70 6.42
C GLY A 376 -21.32 4.22 6.65
N SER A 377 -20.56 4.45 5.58
CA SER A 377 -19.16 4.88 5.60
C SER A 377 -18.91 6.09 4.71
N ASN A 378 -17.85 6.85 5.00
CA ASN A 378 -17.30 7.89 4.11
C ASN A 378 -16.18 7.35 3.21
N SER A 379 -15.92 6.03 3.23
CA SER A 379 -14.97 5.40 2.33
C SER A 379 -15.57 5.26 0.92
N PRO A 380 -14.91 5.79 -0.13
CA PRO A 380 -15.42 5.68 -1.49
C PRO A 380 -15.39 4.22 -1.96
N SER A 381 -16.49 3.78 -2.57
CA SER A 381 -16.68 2.43 -3.14
C SER A 381 -16.60 2.43 -4.67
N ALA A 382 -16.93 3.55 -5.31
CA ALA A 382 -16.71 3.88 -6.71
C ALA A 382 -16.78 5.41 -6.91
N TYR A 383 -16.16 5.92 -7.96
CA TYR A 383 -16.32 7.30 -8.39
C TYR A 383 -16.29 7.35 -9.91
N GLU A 384 -17.21 8.13 -10.48
CA GLU A 384 -17.48 8.18 -11.91
C GLU A 384 -17.72 9.62 -12.39
N SER A 385 -17.33 9.88 -13.64
CA SER A 385 -17.61 11.11 -14.37
C SER A 385 -18.43 10.80 -15.59
N GLU A 386 -19.65 11.32 -15.65
CA GLU A 386 -20.46 11.35 -16.86
C GLU A 386 -19.97 12.49 -17.74
N VAL A 387 -19.36 12.16 -18.88
CA VAL A 387 -18.79 13.13 -19.80
C VAL A 387 -19.45 13.07 -21.17
N SER A 388 -19.41 14.17 -21.89
CA SER A 388 -19.80 14.24 -23.30
C SER A 388 -18.59 14.61 -24.16
N ILE A 389 -18.32 13.81 -25.18
CA ILE A 389 -17.31 14.11 -26.20
C ILE A 389 -17.96 15.01 -27.24
N VAL A 390 -17.44 16.22 -27.39
CA VAL A 390 -17.91 17.20 -28.37
C VAL A 390 -16.88 17.28 -29.50
N ASP A 391 -17.21 16.71 -30.66
CA ASP A 391 -16.37 16.72 -31.86
C ASP A 391 -17.18 17.18 -33.06
N ASN A 392 -16.75 18.25 -33.74
CA ASN A 392 -17.43 18.82 -34.92
C ASN A 392 -18.95 19.08 -34.73
N GLY A 393 -19.37 19.43 -33.51
CA GLY A 393 -20.78 19.69 -33.17
C GLY A 393 -21.61 18.46 -32.82
N GLN A 394 -21.06 17.25 -32.91
CA GLN A 394 -21.70 16.02 -32.42
C GLN A 394 -21.30 15.78 -30.96
N GLU A 395 -22.31 15.58 -30.09
CA GLU A 395 -22.12 15.26 -28.68
C GLU A 395 -22.38 13.76 -28.46
N THR A 396 -21.36 13.02 -28.01
CA THR A 396 -21.49 11.60 -27.67
C THR A 396 -21.26 11.39 -26.16
N PRO A 397 -22.28 10.89 -25.42
CA PRO A 397 -22.13 10.67 -23.98
C PRO A 397 -21.25 9.44 -23.71
N PHE A 398 -20.45 9.51 -22.66
CA PHE A 398 -19.58 8.44 -22.17
C PHE A 398 -19.46 8.50 -20.64
N LYS A 399 -19.32 7.35 -19.98
CA LYS A 399 -19.09 7.29 -18.53
C LYS A 399 -17.65 6.83 -18.27
N ILE A 400 -16.87 7.68 -17.62
CA ILE A 400 -15.52 7.36 -17.15
C ILE A 400 -15.61 6.96 -15.68
N TYR A 401 -15.19 5.75 -15.33
CA TYR A 401 -15.16 5.27 -13.95
C TYR A 401 -13.99 4.31 -13.74
N MET A 402 -13.80 3.80 -12.52
CA MET A 402 -12.69 2.90 -12.22
C MET A 402 -12.66 1.67 -13.13
N ASN A 403 -11.48 1.41 -13.72
CA ASN A 403 -11.22 0.36 -14.71
C ASN A 403 -12.01 0.51 -16.03
N HIS A 404 -12.60 1.68 -16.30
CA HIS A 404 -13.30 1.98 -17.54
C HIS A 404 -12.89 3.36 -18.09
N ILE A 405 -11.85 3.34 -18.93
CA ILE A 405 -11.24 4.55 -19.50
C ILE A 405 -11.93 4.98 -20.80
N LEU A 406 -11.93 6.28 -21.05
CA LEU A 406 -12.30 6.82 -22.35
C LEU A 406 -11.07 6.78 -23.27
N ASN A 407 -11.19 6.16 -24.45
CA ASN A 407 -10.17 6.19 -25.49
C ASN A 407 -10.73 6.84 -26.76
N TYR A 408 -10.18 7.99 -27.14
CA TYR A 408 -10.65 8.76 -28.28
C TYR A 408 -9.51 9.47 -28.99
N LYS A 409 -9.38 9.31 -30.32
CA LYS A 409 -8.33 9.90 -31.18
C LYS A 409 -6.89 9.78 -30.63
N GLY A 410 -6.58 8.67 -29.96
CA GLY A 410 -5.24 8.43 -29.38
C GLY A 410 -5.03 9.01 -27.97
N PHE A 411 -6.01 9.76 -27.44
CA PHE A 411 -6.05 10.20 -26.06
C PHE A 411 -6.77 9.18 -25.19
N ARG A 412 -6.22 8.93 -24.01
CA ARG A 412 -6.85 8.12 -22.98
C ARG A 412 -7.10 8.96 -21.75
N PHE A 413 -8.35 9.01 -21.33
CA PHE A 413 -8.79 9.75 -20.14
C PHE A 413 -9.21 8.74 -19.09
N PHE A 414 -8.67 8.91 -17.88
CA PHE A 414 -9.08 8.13 -16.73
C PHE A 414 -9.31 9.03 -15.54
N GLN A 415 -10.24 8.63 -14.69
CA GLN A 415 -10.57 9.34 -13.48
C GLN A 415 -9.41 9.22 -12.49
N SER A 416 -8.71 10.32 -12.21
CA SER A 416 -7.52 10.29 -11.35
C SER A 416 -7.79 10.84 -9.95
N SER A 417 -8.56 11.93 -9.86
CA SER A 417 -8.93 12.59 -8.63
C SER A 417 -10.17 13.46 -8.87
N PHE A 418 -10.64 14.17 -7.86
CA PHE A 418 -11.84 14.99 -7.89
C PHE A 418 -11.67 16.18 -6.95
N ASP A 419 -12.47 17.21 -7.15
CA ASP A 419 -12.47 18.37 -6.28
C ASP A 419 -13.12 18.02 -4.92
N PRO A 420 -12.63 18.55 -3.78
CA PRO A 420 -13.20 18.27 -2.46
C PRO A 420 -14.69 18.63 -2.32
N ASP A 421 -15.19 19.55 -3.15
CA ASP A 421 -16.60 19.94 -3.18
C ASP A 421 -17.48 19.01 -4.04
N LEU A 422 -16.89 17.96 -4.63
CA LEU A 422 -17.52 16.95 -5.49
C LEU A 422 -18.18 17.52 -6.76
N LYS A 423 -17.81 18.74 -7.19
CA LYS A 423 -18.36 19.41 -8.38
C LYS A 423 -17.37 19.52 -9.53
N GLY A 424 -16.26 18.80 -9.45
CA GLY A 424 -15.24 18.80 -10.48
C GLY A 424 -14.47 17.50 -10.53
N THR A 425 -14.06 17.16 -11.75
CA THR A 425 -13.29 15.95 -12.05
C THR A 425 -11.88 16.31 -12.46
N ILE A 426 -10.91 15.54 -11.99
CA ILE A 426 -9.53 15.59 -12.46
C ILE A 426 -9.25 14.30 -13.21
N LEU A 427 -9.28 14.39 -14.54
CA LEU A 427 -8.94 13.31 -15.43
C LEU A 427 -7.43 13.33 -15.66
N SER A 428 -6.79 12.18 -15.58
CA SER A 428 -5.43 12.04 -16.10
C SER A 428 -5.48 11.55 -17.53
N VAL A 429 -4.57 12.09 -18.34
CA VAL A 429 -4.59 12.02 -19.79
C VAL A 429 -3.27 11.46 -20.28
N ASN A 430 -3.34 10.40 -21.08
CA ASN A 430 -2.17 9.83 -21.75
C ASN A 430 -2.38 9.81 -23.27
N HIS A 431 -1.44 10.40 -24.00
CA HIS A 431 -1.39 10.36 -25.45
C HIS A 431 -0.19 9.51 -25.92
N ASP A 432 -0.38 8.19 -25.94
CA ASP A 432 0.64 7.18 -26.30
C ASP A 432 0.05 6.03 -27.12
N PHE A 433 -0.43 6.31 -28.33
CA PHE A 433 -0.98 5.26 -29.20
C PHE A 433 0.11 4.28 -29.66
N TRP A 434 1.15 4.77 -30.34
CA TRP A 434 2.17 3.93 -30.98
C TRP A 434 3.04 3.16 -29.99
N GLY A 435 3.50 3.82 -28.91
CA GLY A 435 4.36 3.19 -27.91
C GLY A 435 3.65 2.06 -27.19
N THR A 436 2.40 2.28 -26.79
CA THR A 436 1.56 1.25 -26.17
C THR A 436 1.28 0.08 -27.13
N THR A 437 0.87 0.33 -28.38
CA THR A 437 0.57 -0.75 -29.35
C THR A 437 1.79 -1.64 -29.62
N ILE A 438 2.95 -1.04 -29.87
CA ILE A 438 4.19 -1.79 -30.15
C ILE A 438 4.63 -2.60 -28.93
N THR A 439 4.50 -2.02 -27.73
CA THR A 439 4.81 -2.71 -26.49
C THR A 439 3.88 -3.91 -26.26
N TYR A 440 2.59 -3.78 -26.55
CA TYR A 440 1.61 -4.86 -26.41
C TYR A 440 1.82 -6.00 -27.41
N ILE A 441 2.24 -5.70 -28.64
CA ILE A 441 2.72 -6.72 -29.58
C ILE A 441 3.91 -7.47 -28.96
N GLY A 442 4.85 -6.74 -28.36
CA GLY A 442 5.94 -7.33 -27.60
C GLY A 442 5.46 -8.24 -26.48
N TYR A 443 4.49 -7.83 -25.67
CA TYR A 443 3.93 -8.63 -24.58
C TYR A 443 3.24 -9.90 -25.09
N ALA A 444 2.46 -9.80 -26.17
CA ALA A 444 1.80 -10.95 -26.79
C ALA A 444 2.82 -11.98 -27.32
N LEU A 445 3.87 -11.50 -28.01
CA LEU A 445 4.97 -12.36 -28.47
C LEU A 445 5.70 -13.01 -27.29
N LEU A 446 5.92 -12.26 -26.21
CA LEU A 446 6.60 -12.79 -25.02
C LEU A 446 5.81 -13.94 -24.40
N PHE A 447 4.51 -13.73 -24.17
CA PHE A 447 3.60 -14.73 -23.64
C PHE A 447 3.60 -15.98 -24.53
N LEU A 448 3.42 -15.80 -25.84
CA LEU A 448 3.41 -16.89 -26.81
C LEU A 448 4.75 -17.66 -26.81
N GLY A 449 5.88 -16.95 -26.83
CA GLY A 449 7.21 -17.54 -26.82
C GLY A 449 7.49 -18.37 -25.56
N MET A 450 7.12 -17.85 -24.39
CA MET A 450 7.26 -18.57 -23.12
C MET A 450 6.32 -19.77 -23.03
N PHE A 451 5.04 -19.59 -23.35
CA PHE A 451 4.04 -20.66 -23.28
C PHE A 451 4.38 -21.83 -24.20
N VAL A 452 4.69 -21.55 -25.47
CA VAL A 452 5.05 -22.58 -26.45
C VAL A 452 6.35 -23.31 -26.07
N THR A 453 7.28 -22.65 -25.37
CA THR A 453 8.54 -23.27 -24.92
C THR A 453 8.32 -24.48 -24.00
N LEU A 454 7.21 -24.51 -23.23
CA LEU A 454 6.88 -25.62 -22.34
C LEU A 454 6.53 -26.92 -23.07
N PHE A 455 5.98 -26.81 -24.29
CA PHE A 455 5.46 -27.94 -25.06
C PHE A 455 6.31 -28.29 -26.30
N TRP A 456 7.15 -27.36 -26.75
CA TRP A 456 7.92 -27.53 -27.99
C TRP A 456 9.07 -28.55 -27.86
N LYS A 457 9.07 -29.57 -28.73
CA LYS A 457 10.11 -30.61 -28.75
C LYS A 457 11.47 -30.02 -29.09
N GLY A 458 12.47 -30.31 -28.25
CA GLY A 458 13.85 -29.85 -28.43
C GLY A 458 14.26 -28.66 -27.55
N THR A 459 13.32 -28.04 -26.84
CA THR A 459 13.63 -27.02 -25.84
C THR A 459 14.35 -27.62 -24.64
N ARG A 460 15.03 -26.76 -23.87
CA ARG A 460 15.71 -27.20 -22.64
C ARG A 460 14.73 -27.75 -21.61
N PHE A 461 13.54 -27.16 -21.48
CA PHE A 461 12.47 -27.66 -20.61
C PHE A 461 12.11 -29.11 -20.96
N TRP A 462 11.90 -29.40 -22.25
CA TRP A 462 11.63 -30.76 -22.72
C TRP A 462 12.81 -31.73 -22.47
N LYS A 463 14.06 -31.27 -22.68
CA LYS A 463 15.26 -32.07 -22.37
C LYS A 463 15.41 -32.38 -20.89
N LEU A 464 15.13 -31.42 -19.99
CA LEU A 464 15.14 -31.64 -18.55
C LEU A 464 14.08 -32.65 -18.14
N ASN A 465 12.88 -32.53 -18.72
CA ASN A 465 11.79 -33.47 -18.51
C ASN A 465 12.17 -34.89 -18.96
N ASP A 466 12.82 -35.04 -20.12
CA ASP A 466 13.33 -36.32 -20.63
C ASP A 466 14.46 -36.88 -19.75
N GLN A 467 15.40 -36.05 -19.30
CA GLN A 467 16.45 -36.46 -18.35
C GLN A 467 15.85 -36.97 -17.04
N LEU A 468 14.84 -36.27 -16.52
CA LEU A 468 14.15 -36.66 -15.31
C LEU A 468 13.39 -37.98 -15.48
N LYS A 469 12.73 -38.19 -16.62
CA LYS A 469 12.08 -39.46 -16.99
C LYS A 469 13.09 -40.62 -17.12
N LYS A 470 14.28 -40.37 -17.67
CA LYS A 470 15.34 -41.39 -17.77
C LYS A 470 15.91 -41.78 -16.41
N ILE A 471 15.93 -40.84 -15.46
CA ILE A 471 16.29 -41.12 -14.05
C ILE A 471 15.17 -41.91 -13.35
N ALA A 472 13.90 -41.71 -13.75
CA ALA A 472 12.74 -42.42 -13.22
C ALA A 472 12.70 -43.89 -13.72
N LYS A 473 13.27 -44.83 -12.96
CA LYS A 473 13.27 -46.27 -13.32
C LYS A 473 11.91 -46.99 -13.17
N ASN A 474 10.83 -46.32 -12.79
CA ASN A 474 9.49 -46.92 -12.63
C ASN A 474 8.40 -46.05 -13.27
N LYS A 475 7.61 -46.65 -14.17
CA LYS A 475 6.52 -46.01 -14.94
C LYS A 475 5.22 -45.74 -14.15
N ASN A 476 5.18 -45.97 -12.83
CA ASN A 476 3.92 -45.96 -12.06
C ASN A 476 3.58 -44.64 -11.34
N SER A 477 4.18 -43.50 -11.71
CA SER A 477 3.92 -42.19 -11.07
C SER A 477 2.72 -41.41 -11.64
N LEU A 478 1.89 -42.03 -12.48
CA LEU A 478 0.72 -41.37 -13.10
C LEU A 478 -0.56 -41.39 -12.23
N ALA A 479 -0.61 -42.19 -11.16
CA ALA A 479 -1.84 -42.38 -10.38
C ALA A 479 -2.21 -41.19 -9.46
N ILE A 480 -1.25 -40.37 -9.03
CA ILE A 480 -1.50 -39.25 -8.09
C ILE A 480 -1.95 -37.97 -8.83
N ILE A 481 -1.48 -37.77 -10.06
CA ILE A 481 -1.87 -36.63 -10.90
C ILE A 481 -3.31 -36.78 -11.41
N LEU A 482 -3.77 -38.02 -11.68
CA LEU A 482 -5.15 -38.29 -12.10
C LEU A 482 -6.18 -37.89 -11.03
N LEU A 483 -5.82 -37.97 -9.75
CA LEU A 483 -6.69 -37.65 -8.61
C LEU A 483 -6.84 -36.13 -8.38
N LEU A 484 -5.88 -35.33 -8.86
CA LEU A 484 -5.94 -33.86 -8.82
C LEU A 484 -6.72 -33.27 -10.00
N ILE A 485 -6.76 -33.96 -11.15
CA ILE A 485 -7.49 -33.50 -12.34
C ILE A 485 -8.99 -33.76 -12.20
N SER A 486 -9.42 -34.82 -11.50
CA SER A 486 -10.84 -35.10 -11.28
C SER A 486 -11.55 -34.11 -10.35
N ALA A 487 -10.80 -33.33 -9.55
CA ALA A 487 -11.37 -32.31 -8.67
C ALA A 487 -11.71 -30.98 -9.40
N ILE A 488 -11.18 -30.76 -10.61
CA ILE A 488 -11.38 -29.51 -11.37
C ILE A 488 -12.67 -29.56 -12.21
N SER A 489 -13.17 -30.76 -12.53
CA SER A 489 -14.35 -30.93 -13.40
C SER A 489 -15.71 -30.75 -12.73
N PHE A 490 -15.79 -30.40 -11.44
CA PHE A 490 -17.05 -30.31 -10.70
C PHE A 490 -17.53 -28.88 -10.38
N SER A 491 -16.99 -27.85 -11.03
CA SER A 491 -17.44 -26.47 -10.87
C SER A 491 -17.76 -25.83 -12.21
N GLN A 492 -18.82 -26.31 -12.86
CA GLN A 492 -19.48 -25.59 -13.96
C GLN A 492 -20.92 -26.12 -14.13
N THR A 493 -21.82 -25.61 -13.28
CA THR A 493 -23.27 -25.52 -13.55
C THR A 493 -23.85 -24.40 -12.69
N LEU A 494 -23.64 -23.16 -13.12
CA LEU A 494 -24.48 -22.02 -12.71
C LEU A 494 -25.62 -21.94 -13.73
N ASN A 495 -26.82 -22.34 -13.31
CA ASN A 495 -28.01 -22.15 -14.11
C ASN A 495 -28.67 -20.84 -13.69
N SER A 496 -28.62 -19.87 -14.60
CA SER A 496 -29.49 -18.70 -14.65
C SER A 496 -30.89 -19.14 -15.09
N LYS A 497 -31.92 -18.85 -14.30
CA LYS A 497 -33.29 -18.68 -14.82
C LYS A 497 -34.05 -17.66 -13.97
N SER A 498 -34.37 -16.55 -14.62
CA SER A 498 -35.46 -15.63 -14.31
C SER A 498 -36.80 -16.17 -14.82
N GLU A 499 -37.88 -15.46 -14.46
CA GLU A 499 -39.31 -15.62 -14.83
C GLU A 499 -40.11 -16.59 -13.95
N GLU A 500 -41.39 -16.37 -13.61
CA GLU A 500 -42.29 -15.22 -13.48
C GLU A 500 -43.58 -15.79 -12.83
N HIS A 501 -44.45 -14.90 -12.34
CA HIS A 501 -45.76 -15.09 -11.70
C HIS A 501 -46.60 -16.37 -11.92
N THR A 502 -47.35 -16.79 -10.88
CA THR A 502 -48.80 -17.09 -10.96
C THR A 502 -49.49 -17.17 -9.59
N HIS A 503 -50.75 -16.71 -9.56
CA HIS A 503 -51.71 -16.56 -8.46
C HIS A 503 -52.53 -17.85 -8.17
N ILE A 504 -53.41 -17.77 -7.14
CA ILE A 504 -54.64 -18.55 -6.83
C ILE A 504 -54.40 -19.65 -5.75
N GLN A 505 -55.17 -19.87 -4.65
CA GLN A 505 -56.39 -19.34 -3.98
C GLN A 505 -56.27 -19.75 -2.49
N ALA A 506 -56.59 -18.89 -1.52
CA ALA A 506 -57.83 -18.89 -0.71
C ALA A 506 -58.22 -20.23 -0.04
N GLU A 507 -58.15 -20.29 1.30
CA GLU A 507 -59.28 -20.77 2.11
C GLU A 507 -59.18 -20.31 3.58
N GLU A 508 -60.36 -20.04 4.12
CA GLU A 508 -60.70 -19.47 5.42
C GLU A 508 -60.33 -20.32 6.64
N SER A 509 -60.10 -19.66 7.78
CA SER A 509 -60.99 -19.86 8.94
C SER A 509 -60.75 -18.80 10.02
N LEU A 510 -61.72 -17.88 10.06
CA LEU A 510 -62.01 -17.02 11.20
C LEU A 510 -62.52 -17.86 12.38
N LYS A 511 -62.00 -17.61 13.58
CA LYS A 511 -62.80 -17.69 14.81
C LYS A 511 -62.51 -16.49 15.70
N THR A 512 -63.47 -15.59 15.68
CA THR A 512 -63.79 -14.54 16.64
C THR A 512 -64.01 -15.11 18.04
N ASN A 513 -63.64 -14.34 19.06
CA ASN A 513 -64.43 -14.15 20.28
C ASN A 513 -64.07 -12.79 20.88
N GLU A 514 -65.06 -11.92 20.93
CA GLU A 514 -65.02 -10.57 21.50
C GLU A 514 -65.35 -10.58 23.00
N GLU A 515 -64.64 -9.69 23.72
CA GLU A 515 -65.08 -8.81 24.81
C GLU A 515 -65.56 -9.36 26.19
N PRO A 516 -65.47 -8.57 27.30
CA PRO A 516 -65.46 -7.10 27.32
C PRO A 516 -64.44 -6.37 28.22
N LEU A 517 -64.32 -5.09 27.87
CA LEU A 517 -63.71 -3.98 28.59
C LEU A 517 -64.13 -3.91 30.07
N THR A 518 -63.18 -3.52 30.92
CA THR A 518 -63.49 -2.79 32.16
C THR A 518 -62.54 -1.61 32.31
N LYS A 519 -63.13 -0.42 32.39
CA LYS A 519 -62.50 0.87 32.70
C LYS A 519 -62.05 0.88 34.16
N MET A 520 -60.87 1.42 34.44
CA MET A 520 -60.63 2.16 35.69
C MET A 520 -59.58 3.27 35.44
N GLN A 521 -60.00 4.49 35.77
CA GLN A 521 -59.26 5.75 35.69
C GLN A 521 -58.55 6.03 37.04
N PRO A 522 -57.74 7.09 37.16
CA PRO A 522 -56.51 7.13 37.92
C PRO A 522 -56.72 7.48 39.39
N THR A 523 -55.77 7.08 40.25
CA THR A 523 -55.59 7.68 41.57
C THR A 523 -54.14 8.10 41.73
N ALA A 524 -53.96 9.42 41.80
CA ALA A 524 -52.80 10.05 42.41
C ALA A 524 -53.05 10.15 43.91
N GLU A 525 -52.06 9.80 44.74
CA GLU A 525 -51.57 10.64 45.85
C GLU A 525 -50.56 9.88 46.74
N ASN A 526 -49.71 10.70 47.37
CA ASN A 526 -48.72 10.44 48.43
C ASN A 526 -47.29 10.12 47.93
N ALA A 527 -46.39 11.11 47.79
CA ALA A 527 -45.79 12.04 48.76
C ALA A 527 -44.45 11.56 49.32
N HIS A 528 -43.41 12.31 48.95
CA HIS A 528 -42.16 12.62 49.66
C HIS A 528 -41.44 11.52 50.45
N SER A 529 -40.26 11.15 49.95
CA SER A 529 -39.06 11.03 50.80
C SER A 529 -37.79 11.26 49.99
N HIS A 530 -37.02 12.28 50.39
CA HIS A 530 -35.62 12.41 50.02
C HIS A 530 -34.80 11.37 50.80
N PRO A 531 -33.80 10.75 50.17
CA PRO A 531 -32.51 10.50 50.80
C PRO A 531 -31.45 11.31 50.05
N LYS A 532 -30.95 12.38 50.67
CA LYS A 532 -29.60 12.47 51.26
C LYS A 532 -28.49 12.27 50.23
N GLU A 533 -27.69 13.33 50.09
CA GLU A 533 -26.36 13.35 49.49
C GLU A 533 -25.57 12.11 49.94
N GLU A 534 -25.46 11.12 49.05
CA GLU A 534 -24.41 10.12 49.15
C GLU A 534 -23.12 10.79 48.67
N THR A 535 -22.25 11.04 49.65
CA THR A 535 -20.82 11.23 49.49
C THR A 535 -20.30 10.41 48.32
N THR A 536 -19.65 11.09 47.37
CA THR A 536 -18.87 10.47 46.30
C THR A 536 -17.76 9.63 46.92
N GLU A 537 -18.06 8.36 47.20
CA GLU A 537 -17.05 7.35 47.52
C GLU A 537 -16.12 7.27 46.32
N ARG A 538 -14.86 7.67 46.54
CA ARG A 538 -13.77 7.49 45.58
C ARG A 538 -13.60 5.99 45.36
N ILE A 539 -14.05 5.49 44.21
CA ILE A 539 -13.83 4.11 43.79
C ILE A 539 -12.31 3.84 43.83
N PRO A 540 -11.83 2.82 44.57
CA PRO A 540 -10.40 2.59 44.75
C PRO A 540 -9.69 2.25 43.43
N LEU A 541 -8.56 2.91 43.21
CA LEU A 541 -7.70 2.89 42.03
C LEU A 541 -6.77 1.66 41.99
N HIS A 542 -7.32 0.44 41.94
CA HIS A 542 -6.50 -0.77 41.79
C HIS A 542 -6.93 -1.61 40.59
N PRO A 543 -5.99 -2.07 39.74
CA PRO A 543 -6.29 -3.00 38.66
C PRO A 543 -7.00 -4.24 39.19
N LEU A 544 -8.09 -4.63 38.56
CA LEU A 544 -8.81 -5.86 38.89
C LEU A 544 -7.97 -7.09 38.49
N ASP A 545 -8.09 -8.16 39.27
CA ASP A 545 -7.51 -9.45 38.90
C ASP A 545 -8.26 -10.01 37.67
N PRO A 546 -7.61 -10.10 36.50
CA PRO A 546 -8.28 -10.41 35.24
C PRO A 546 -8.85 -11.83 35.21
N GLU A 547 -8.21 -12.79 35.89
CA GLU A 547 -8.67 -14.18 35.91
C GLU A 547 -9.92 -14.34 36.77
N LYS A 548 -9.93 -13.70 37.95
CA LYS A 548 -11.11 -13.69 38.83
C LYS A 548 -12.28 -12.96 38.20
N PHE A 549 -12.02 -11.83 37.53
CA PHE A 549 -13.05 -11.09 36.83
C PHE A 549 -13.65 -11.91 35.67
N ALA A 550 -12.82 -12.56 34.86
CA ALA A 550 -13.31 -13.44 33.79
C ALA A 550 -14.15 -14.63 34.34
N ALA A 551 -13.77 -15.17 35.49
CA ALA A 551 -14.53 -16.22 36.17
C ALA A 551 -15.88 -15.74 36.75
N SER A 552 -16.04 -14.45 37.03
CA SER A 552 -17.30 -13.89 37.56
C SER A 552 -18.41 -13.74 36.52
N VAL A 553 -18.07 -13.68 35.23
CA VAL A 553 -19.03 -13.50 34.13
C VAL A 553 -19.80 -14.80 33.87
N LYS A 554 -21.13 -14.78 34.03
CA LYS A 554 -21.98 -15.99 33.95
C LYS A 554 -22.90 -15.99 32.73
N ILE A 555 -22.32 -15.91 31.53
CA ILE A 555 -23.07 -15.93 30.26
C ILE A 555 -23.01 -17.32 29.63
N PRO A 556 -24.13 -18.03 29.40
CA PRO A 556 -24.14 -19.32 28.72
C PRO A 556 -23.67 -19.20 27.27
N LYS A 557 -22.89 -20.20 26.84
CA LYS A 557 -22.39 -20.26 25.47
C LYS A 557 -23.50 -20.31 24.41
N SER A 558 -24.62 -20.98 24.71
CA SER A 558 -25.77 -21.05 23.80
C SER A 558 -26.38 -19.67 23.50
N HIS A 559 -26.35 -18.75 24.46
CA HIS A 559 -26.83 -17.39 24.29
C HIS A 559 -25.78 -16.52 23.57
N SER A 560 -24.51 -16.63 23.98
CA SER A 560 -23.43 -15.87 23.32
C SER A 560 -23.24 -16.27 21.85
N ASP A 561 -23.45 -17.53 21.47
CA ASP A 561 -23.43 -17.99 20.08
C ASP A 561 -24.56 -17.36 19.24
N LYS A 562 -25.75 -17.14 19.82
CA LYS A 562 -26.85 -16.42 19.15
C LYS A 562 -26.51 -14.95 18.96
N PHE A 563 -26.00 -14.29 20.00
CA PHE A 563 -25.50 -12.92 19.90
C PHE A 563 -24.40 -12.79 18.85
N GLY A 564 -23.45 -13.72 18.80
CA GLY A 564 -22.38 -13.76 17.80
C GLY A 564 -22.87 -13.87 16.35
N SER A 565 -24.11 -14.32 16.13
CA SER A 565 -24.75 -14.40 14.81
C SER A 565 -25.48 -13.13 14.37
N LEU A 566 -25.70 -12.17 15.28
CA LEU A 566 -26.20 -10.85 14.91
C LEU A 566 -25.20 -10.13 14.01
N LEU A 567 -25.72 -9.23 13.18
CA LEU A 567 -24.92 -8.49 12.24
C LEU A 567 -24.53 -7.12 12.80
N VAL A 568 -23.34 -6.65 12.45
CA VAL A 568 -22.81 -5.31 12.72
C VAL A 568 -22.23 -4.73 11.45
N GLN A 569 -22.38 -3.42 11.28
CA GLN A 569 -21.65 -2.66 10.28
C GLN A 569 -20.30 -2.18 10.84
N SER A 570 -19.20 -2.56 10.18
CA SER A 570 -17.87 -2.05 10.50
C SER A 570 -17.74 -0.56 10.16
N PHE A 571 -16.70 0.10 10.69
CA PHE A 571 -16.37 1.49 10.33
C PHE A 571 -16.09 1.68 8.83
N GLU A 572 -15.68 0.62 8.14
CA GLU A 572 -15.41 0.62 6.70
C GLU A 572 -16.66 0.35 5.86
N GLY A 573 -17.80 0.04 6.50
CA GLY A 573 -19.09 -0.20 5.86
C GLY A 573 -19.41 -1.65 5.51
N ARG A 574 -18.57 -2.61 5.94
CA ARG A 574 -18.84 -4.05 5.77
C ARG A 574 -19.81 -4.53 6.83
N ILE A 575 -20.86 -5.24 6.42
CA ILE A 575 -21.75 -5.94 7.36
C ILE A 575 -21.20 -7.33 7.63
N GLU A 576 -20.91 -7.61 8.89
CA GLU A 576 -20.29 -8.85 9.34
C GLU A 576 -20.96 -9.41 10.61
N PRO A 577 -20.80 -10.70 10.91
CA PRO A 577 -21.25 -11.26 12.17
C PRO A 577 -20.52 -10.62 13.35
N THR A 578 -21.24 -10.41 14.44
CA THR A 578 -20.72 -9.90 15.71
C THR A 578 -19.55 -10.75 16.23
N ASN A 579 -19.56 -12.05 15.94
CA ASN A 579 -18.45 -12.95 16.23
C ASN A 579 -17.12 -12.52 15.56
N THR A 580 -17.17 -12.06 14.31
CA THR A 580 -15.99 -11.59 13.57
C THR A 580 -15.43 -10.33 14.25
N LEU A 581 -16.29 -9.35 14.48
CA LEU A 581 -15.92 -8.11 15.18
C LEU A 581 -15.30 -8.39 16.56
N ALA A 582 -15.92 -9.27 17.35
CA ALA A 582 -15.44 -9.62 18.67
C ALA A 582 -14.01 -10.22 18.63
N LEU A 583 -13.74 -11.09 17.66
CA LEU A 583 -12.40 -11.67 17.45
C LEU A 583 -11.39 -10.62 17.00
N GLU A 584 -11.77 -9.69 16.14
CA GLU A 584 -10.90 -8.63 15.65
C GLU A 584 -10.47 -7.69 16.77
N ILE A 585 -11.42 -7.24 17.59
CA ILE A 585 -11.15 -6.40 18.77
C ILE A 585 -10.24 -7.15 19.75
N LEU A 586 -10.55 -8.41 20.05
CA LEU A 586 -9.78 -9.21 21.01
C LEU A 586 -8.35 -9.49 20.50
N ARG A 587 -8.17 -9.73 19.20
CA ARG A 587 -6.84 -9.88 18.58
C ARG A 587 -6.06 -8.57 18.56
N LYS A 588 -6.72 -7.43 18.30
CA LYS A 588 -6.08 -6.10 18.28
C LYS A 588 -5.59 -5.68 19.67
N LEU A 589 -6.43 -5.83 20.70
CA LEU A 589 -6.14 -5.38 22.07
C LEU A 589 -5.36 -6.41 22.90
N TYR A 590 -5.78 -7.68 22.88
CA TYR A 590 -5.28 -8.73 23.77
C TYR A 590 -4.40 -9.79 23.07
N LYS A 591 -4.37 -9.83 21.73
CA LYS A 591 -3.54 -10.74 20.90
C LYS A 591 -3.85 -12.24 21.07
N LYS A 592 -5.04 -12.58 21.59
CA LYS A 592 -5.54 -13.96 21.69
C LYS A 592 -6.98 -14.04 21.18
N ASP A 593 -7.46 -15.26 20.91
CA ASP A 593 -8.84 -15.51 20.46
C ASP A 593 -9.82 -15.70 21.64
N LYS A 594 -9.31 -15.72 22.88
CA LYS A 594 -10.09 -15.88 24.12
C LYS A 594 -9.49 -15.05 25.25
N PHE A 595 -10.34 -14.57 26.15
CA PHE A 595 -9.93 -13.93 27.39
C PHE A 595 -10.17 -14.89 28.55
N TYR A 596 -9.12 -15.59 28.99
CA TYR A 596 -9.21 -16.67 30.00
C TYR A 596 -10.29 -17.71 29.65
N ASN A 597 -11.33 -17.85 30.47
CA ASN A 597 -12.47 -18.75 30.28
C ASN A 597 -13.55 -18.19 29.33
N LEU A 598 -13.48 -16.92 28.94
CA LEU A 598 -14.45 -16.26 28.06
C LEU A 598 -14.07 -16.43 26.59
N ASP A 599 -15.02 -16.88 25.78
CA ASP A 599 -14.92 -16.78 24.33
C ASP A 599 -15.14 -15.34 23.85
N ALA A 600 -14.88 -15.08 22.56
CA ALA A 600 -14.98 -13.74 21.99
C ALA A 600 -16.39 -13.14 22.12
N ASN A 601 -17.44 -13.94 21.98
CA ASN A 601 -18.82 -13.46 22.07
C ASN A 601 -19.18 -13.09 23.52
N GLN A 602 -18.83 -13.94 24.49
CA GLN A 602 -19.02 -13.68 25.92
C GLN A 602 -18.24 -12.44 26.38
N PHE A 603 -17.00 -12.29 25.91
CA PHE A 603 -16.18 -11.11 26.13
C PHE A 603 -16.90 -9.84 25.67
N LEU A 604 -17.40 -9.82 24.42
CA LEU A 604 -18.01 -8.62 23.85
C LEU A 604 -19.32 -8.25 24.57
N ILE A 605 -20.12 -9.24 24.98
CA ILE A 605 -21.31 -9.00 25.82
C ILE A 605 -20.89 -8.43 27.17
N SER A 606 -19.92 -9.05 27.86
CA SER A 606 -19.47 -8.64 29.18
C SER A 606 -18.95 -7.19 29.22
N ILE A 607 -18.13 -6.79 28.23
CA ILE A 607 -17.62 -5.41 28.17
C ILE A 607 -18.69 -4.38 27.86
N SER A 608 -19.74 -4.78 27.16
CA SER A 608 -20.88 -3.91 26.87
C SER A 608 -21.79 -3.72 28.08
N LEU A 609 -21.86 -4.69 28.98
CA LEU A 609 -22.64 -4.63 30.22
C LEU A 609 -21.92 -3.88 31.34
N ASP A 610 -20.60 -4.04 31.44
CA ASP A 610 -19.81 -3.51 32.54
C ASP A 610 -18.53 -2.78 32.07
N PRO A 611 -18.67 -1.69 31.29
CA PRO A 611 -17.53 -0.97 30.72
C PRO A 611 -16.58 -0.40 31.78
N LEU A 612 -17.10 -0.01 32.95
CA LEU A 612 -16.33 0.63 34.03
C LEU A 612 -15.35 -0.35 34.69
N ASN A 613 -15.76 -1.59 34.96
CA ASN A 613 -14.84 -2.60 35.50
C ASN A 613 -13.84 -3.05 34.43
N TRP A 614 -14.27 -3.19 33.17
CA TRP A 614 -13.35 -3.51 32.06
C TRP A 614 -12.25 -2.45 31.85
N ALA A 615 -12.51 -1.17 32.15
CA ALA A 615 -11.48 -0.13 32.14
C ALA A 615 -10.34 -0.38 33.15
N GLN A 616 -10.61 -1.14 34.21
CA GLN A 616 -9.67 -1.50 35.28
C GLN A 616 -8.99 -2.85 35.07
N VAL A 617 -9.43 -3.64 34.08
CA VAL A 617 -8.86 -4.96 33.77
C VAL A 617 -7.59 -4.81 32.92
N PRO A 618 -6.47 -5.46 33.27
CA PRO A 618 -5.27 -5.48 32.43
C PRO A 618 -5.51 -6.21 31.11
N PHE A 619 -5.89 -5.47 30.07
CA PHE A 619 -6.37 -6.01 28.80
C PHE A 619 -5.55 -5.55 27.59
N ILE A 620 -5.02 -4.32 27.63
CA ILE A 620 -4.31 -3.73 26.49
C ILE A 620 -2.87 -4.24 26.46
N LYS A 621 -2.49 -4.93 25.38
CA LYS A 621 -1.14 -5.47 25.22
C LYS A 621 -0.10 -4.37 24.96
N VAL A 622 0.87 -4.26 25.86
CA VAL A 622 2.09 -3.46 25.70
C VAL A 622 3.16 -4.34 25.07
N GLY A 623 3.63 -3.97 23.88
CA GLY A 623 4.61 -4.77 23.15
C GLY A 623 6.00 -4.67 23.76
N LYS A 624 6.73 -5.78 23.68
CA LYS A 624 8.04 -5.94 24.32
C LYS A 624 9.12 -5.03 23.71
N ARG A 625 8.88 -4.48 22.50
CA ARG A 625 9.83 -3.67 21.74
C ARG A 625 10.03 -2.28 22.33
N GLY A 626 9.05 -1.76 23.09
CA GLY A 626 9.15 -0.49 23.81
C GLY A 626 10.06 -0.52 25.04
N GLY A 627 10.61 -1.68 25.41
CA GLY A 627 11.52 -1.83 26.54
C GLY A 627 10.87 -1.63 27.91
N GLU A 628 11.69 -1.56 28.95
CA GLU A 628 11.23 -1.37 30.34
C GLU A 628 10.70 0.04 30.60
N GLU A 629 11.19 1.06 29.87
CA GLU A 629 10.69 2.43 29.98
C GLU A 629 9.19 2.51 29.69
N LEU A 630 8.75 1.92 28.57
CA LEU A 630 7.34 1.94 28.19
C LEU A 630 6.47 1.13 29.15
N LYS A 631 6.96 -0.03 29.61
CA LYS A 631 6.26 -0.85 30.62
C LYS A 631 6.05 -0.09 31.92
N ASN A 632 7.06 0.68 32.36
CA ASN A 632 6.97 1.47 33.58
C ASN A 632 5.99 2.64 33.42
N LYS A 633 6.08 3.39 32.31
CA LYS A 633 5.14 4.49 32.02
C LYS A 633 3.70 4.01 31.92
N THR A 634 3.48 2.86 31.28
CA THR A 634 2.13 2.26 31.13
C THR A 634 1.70 1.43 32.34
N GLN A 635 2.54 1.28 33.36
CA GLN A 635 2.28 0.42 34.53
C GLN A 635 1.78 -0.99 34.15
N SER A 636 2.41 -1.60 33.14
CA SER A 636 2.00 -2.92 32.65
C SER A 636 2.31 -4.03 33.65
N ASN A 637 1.44 -5.04 33.75
CA ASN A 637 1.67 -6.22 34.58
C ASN A 637 2.84 -7.09 34.07
N LYS A 638 3.21 -8.15 34.81
CA LYS A 638 4.32 -9.06 34.45
C LYS A 638 4.15 -9.71 33.07
N GLU A 639 2.91 -9.89 32.62
CA GLU A 639 2.60 -10.46 31.31
C GLU A 639 2.63 -9.41 30.18
N GLY A 640 2.81 -8.12 30.51
CA GLY A 640 2.86 -7.01 29.56
C GLY A 640 1.48 -6.55 29.09
N TYR A 641 0.48 -6.54 29.98
CA TYR A 641 -0.83 -5.92 29.75
C TYR A 641 -1.04 -4.74 30.69
N THR A 642 -1.68 -3.69 30.19
CA THR A 642 -2.07 -2.50 30.96
C THR A 642 -3.59 -2.30 30.94
N THR A 643 -4.09 -1.42 31.80
CA THR A 643 -5.50 -1.04 31.93
C THR A 643 -5.74 0.29 31.22
N LEU A 644 -7.00 0.62 30.92
CA LEU A 644 -7.32 1.95 30.40
C LEU A 644 -7.02 3.02 31.47
N MET A 645 -7.32 2.71 32.74
CA MET A 645 -7.11 3.63 33.86
C MET A 645 -5.63 3.99 34.07
N ASN A 646 -4.71 3.04 33.85
CA ASN A 646 -3.27 3.30 33.93
C ASN A 646 -2.76 4.22 32.81
N LEU A 647 -3.46 4.24 31.66
CA LEU A 647 -3.14 5.12 30.54
C LEU A 647 -3.76 6.52 30.70
N TYR A 648 -4.79 6.66 31.53
CA TYR A 648 -5.45 7.92 31.89
C TYR A 648 -5.52 8.13 33.41
N PRO A 649 -4.37 8.27 34.10
CA PRO A 649 -4.38 8.63 35.51
C PRO A 649 -4.92 10.05 35.70
N PRO A 650 -5.46 10.37 36.89
CA PRO A 650 -5.87 11.73 37.22
C PRO A 650 -4.64 12.66 37.22
N GLY A 651 -4.73 13.77 36.48
CA GLY A 651 -3.72 14.81 36.42
C GLY A 651 -3.71 15.72 37.66
N PRO A 652 -2.76 16.67 37.74
CA PRO A 652 -2.65 17.61 38.87
C PRO A 652 -3.90 18.48 39.09
N ASP A 653 -4.69 18.70 38.04
CA ASP A 653 -5.96 19.42 38.01
C ASP A 653 -7.18 18.50 38.21
N GLY A 654 -6.95 17.21 38.46
CA GLY A 654 -8.00 16.19 38.61
C GLY A 654 -8.58 15.68 37.30
N LYS A 655 -8.14 16.19 36.13
CA LYS A 655 -8.61 15.70 34.82
C LYS A 655 -7.73 14.53 34.33
N PRO A 656 -8.31 13.50 33.71
CA PRO A 656 -7.52 12.42 33.13
C PRO A 656 -6.67 12.94 31.98
N TYR A 657 -5.38 12.65 31.99
CA TYR A 657 -4.46 12.97 30.87
C TYR A 657 -3.83 11.68 30.33
N PHE A 658 -3.54 11.65 29.04
CA PHE A 658 -2.92 10.48 28.44
C PHE A 658 -1.44 10.41 28.79
N VAL A 659 -0.98 9.36 29.47
CA VAL A 659 0.40 9.26 29.98
C VAL A 659 1.46 9.38 28.88
N LEU A 660 1.15 8.90 27.67
CA LEU A 660 2.09 8.89 26.54
C LEU A 660 1.84 10.03 25.54
N GLU A 661 1.07 11.06 25.88
CA GLU A 661 0.69 12.12 24.93
C GLU A 661 1.91 12.83 24.32
N GLU A 662 2.89 13.22 25.16
CA GLU A 662 4.12 13.84 24.66
C GLU A 662 4.98 12.88 23.84
N ASP A 663 5.08 11.64 24.28
CA ASP A 663 5.87 10.60 23.61
C ASP A 663 5.26 10.29 22.24
N PHE A 664 3.93 10.22 22.16
CA PHE A 664 3.18 10.05 20.91
C PHE A 664 3.41 11.23 19.97
N ARG A 665 3.29 12.48 20.45
CA ARG A 665 3.55 13.68 19.64
C ARG A 665 4.98 13.70 19.09
N LYS A 666 5.98 13.31 19.89
CA LYS A 666 7.38 13.20 19.46
C LYS A 666 7.58 12.07 18.45
N ALA A 667 6.97 10.91 18.68
CA ALA A 667 7.02 9.75 17.79
C ALA A 667 6.39 10.06 16.42
N PHE A 668 5.20 10.65 16.43
CA PHE A 668 4.43 10.99 15.22
C PHE A 668 5.06 12.13 14.41
N ALA A 669 5.87 12.99 15.05
CA ALA A 669 6.62 14.03 14.35
C ALA A 669 7.83 13.49 13.57
N LYS A 670 8.33 12.29 13.89
CA LYS A 670 9.46 11.66 13.19
C LYS A 670 8.99 10.99 11.90
N LYS A 671 9.87 10.93 10.90
CA LYS A 671 9.63 10.11 9.70
C LYS A 671 9.51 8.63 10.12
N PRO A 672 8.66 7.82 9.50
CA PRO A 672 8.52 6.40 9.85
C PRO A 672 9.84 5.60 9.87
N ALA A 673 10.78 5.94 8.99
CA ALA A 673 12.12 5.36 8.96
C ALA A 673 12.99 5.75 10.17
N ASP A 674 12.77 6.94 10.74
CA ASP A 674 13.51 7.50 11.88
C ASP A 674 12.83 7.17 13.22
N GLN A 675 11.65 6.56 13.20
CA GLN A 675 10.93 6.11 14.40
C GLN A 675 11.63 4.88 15.00
N SER A 676 12.05 5.01 16.25
CA SER A 676 12.62 3.92 17.05
C SER A 676 11.55 2.87 17.39
N ASN A 677 11.99 1.71 17.90
CA ASN A 677 11.08 0.68 18.40
C ASN A 677 10.18 1.19 19.55
N TYR A 678 10.67 2.15 20.34
CA TYR A 678 9.88 2.82 21.37
C TYR A 678 8.79 3.69 20.74
N ASP A 679 9.15 4.53 19.76
CA ASP A 679 8.22 5.42 19.07
C ASP A 679 7.06 4.64 18.43
N LYS A 680 7.36 3.52 17.77
CA LYS A 680 6.37 2.65 17.12
C LYS A 680 5.42 2.01 18.11
N GLU A 681 5.95 1.55 19.25
CA GLU A 681 5.11 0.93 20.28
C GLU A 681 4.22 1.96 20.97
N VAL A 682 4.69 3.20 21.17
CA VAL A 682 3.86 4.30 21.68
C VAL A 682 2.70 4.60 20.72
N ILE A 683 2.96 4.66 19.41
CA ILE A 683 1.92 4.83 18.38
C ILE A 683 0.93 3.64 18.43
N GLU A 684 1.42 2.39 18.47
CA GLU A 684 0.57 1.20 18.52
C GLU A 684 -0.32 1.17 19.79
N ILE A 685 0.20 1.62 20.94
CA ILE A 685 -0.57 1.73 22.18
C ILE A 685 -1.65 2.81 22.05
N ASN A 686 -1.34 3.96 21.45
CA ASN A 686 -2.34 5.00 21.18
C ASN A 686 -3.46 4.49 20.25
N ASP A 687 -3.14 3.70 19.23
CA ASP A 687 -4.17 3.09 18.38
C ASP A 687 -5.04 2.09 19.15
N LYS A 688 -4.42 1.23 19.97
CA LYS A 688 -5.17 0.30 20.86
C LYS A 688 -6.02 1.06 21.86
N LEU A 689 -5.55 2.20 22.35
CA LEU A 689 -6.28 3.06 23.27
C LEU A 689 -7.55 3.60 22.62
N GLN A 690 -7.46 4.11 21.40
CA GLN A 690 -8.63 4.58 20.64
C GLN A 690 -9.64 3.44 20.42
N VAL A 691 -9.16 2.23 20.07
CA VAL A 691 -10.02 1.05 19.96
C VAL A 691 -10.67 0.71 21.31
N MET A 692 -9.95 0.75 22.43
CA MET A 692 -10.53 0.50 23.74
C MET A 692 -11.57 1.56 24.13
N GLN A 693 -11.31 2.84 23.83
CA GLN A 693 -12.25 3.93 24.09
C GLN A 693 -13.53 3.78 23.26
N ALA A 694 -13.41 3.48 21.97
CA ALA A 694 -14.54 3.21 21.08
C ALA A 694 -15.32 1.96 21.54
N LEU A 695 -14.65 0.97 22.13
CA LEU A 695 -15.30 -0.23 22.69
C LEU A 695 -16.11 0.08 23.94
N ILE A 696 -15.53 0.81 24.90
CA ILE A 696 -16.19 1.19 26.16
C ILE A 696 -17.36 2.15 25.91
N SER A 697 -17.23 3.05 24.93
CA SER A 697 -18.31 3.92 24.47
C SER A 697 -19.31 3.22 23.52
N GLY A 698 -19.23 1.90 23.37
CA GLY A 698 -20.20 1.14 22.58
C GLY A 698 -20.22 1.46 21.08
N GLN A 699 -19.27 2.24 20.54
CA GLN A 699 -19.26 2.71 19.15
C GLN A 699 -19.10 1.59 18.12
N PHE A 700 -18.53 0.45 18.53
CA PHE A 700 -18.37 -0.74 17.68
C PHE A 700 -19.68 -1.50 17.45
N LEU A 701 -20.63 -1.47 18.39
CA LEU A 701 -21.87 -2.25 18.29
C LEU A 701 -22.93 -1.52 17.44
N ARG A 702 -22.61 -1.34 16.15
CA ARG A 702 -23.51 -0.72 15.17
C ARG A 702 -24.49 -1.76 14.63
N PHE A 703 -25.54 -2.04 15.41
CA PHE A 703 -26.52 -3.11 15.12
C PHE A 703 -27.86 -2.60 14.60
N VAL A 704 -28.12 -1.29 14.65
CA VAL A 704 -29.42 -0.71 14.31
C VAL A 704 -29.34 -0.03 12.95
N PRO A 705 -29.97 -0.58 11.89
CA PRO A 705 -30.14 0.15 10.64
C PRO A 705 -31.07 1.35 10.81
N ILE A 706 -30.69 2.50 10.26
CA ILE A 706 -31.57 3.68 10.16
C ILE A 706 -32.67 3.40 9.12
N LYS A 707 -33.92 3.68 9.47
CA LYS A 707 -35.08 3.49 8.59
C LYS A 707 -34.96 4.36 7.33
N ASN A 708 -35.05 3.73 6.16
CA ASN A 708 -35.06 4.39 4.84
C ASN A 708 -33.85 5.31 4.57
N ASP A 709 -32.71 5.10 5.23
CA ASP A 709 -31.50 5.87 4.95
C ASP A 709 -30.91 5.43 3.59
N PRO A 710 -30.76 6.35 2.61
CA PRO A 710 -30.13 6.04 1.32
C PRO A 710 -28.68 5.60 1.45
N LYS A 711 -27.99 5.93 2.56
CA LYS A 711 -26.61 5.47 2.83
C LYS A 711 -26.56 4.10 3.50
N HIS A 712 -27.69 3.52 3.89
CA HIS A 712 -27.79 2.27 4.64
C HIS A 712 -26.90 2.26 5.91
N THR A 713 -26.92 3.35 6.67
CA THR A 713 -26.11 3.52 7.89
C THR A 713 -26.69 2.72 9.04
N TRP A 714 -25.80 2.05 9.78
CA TRP A 714 -26.13 1.38 11.04
C TRP A 714 -25.48 2.14 12.18
N ILE A 715 -26.25 2.41 13.22
CA ILE A 715 -25.85 3.22 14.35
C ILE A 715 -25.56 2.37 15.58
N SER A 716 -24.63 2.88 16.41
CA SER A 716 -24.36 2.36 17.74
C SER A 716 -25.50 2.71 18.68
N TRP A 717 -25.73 1.86 19.67
CA TRP A 717 -26.74 2.04 20.73
C TRP A 717 -26.55 3.27 21.62
N GLN A 718 -25.38 3.93 21.59
CA GLN A 718 -25.11 5.16 22.33
C GLN A 718 -25.23 6.44 21.46
N ASN A 719 -25.70 6.32 20.21
CA ASN A 719 -25.82 7.49 19.31
C ASN A 719 -27.07 8.32 19.65
N VAL A 720 -26.92 9.65 19.72
CA VAL A 720 -27.98 10.64 19.99
C VAL A 720 -29.10 10.57 18.94
N GLU A 721 -28.80 10.18 17.70
CA GLU A 721 -29.81 10.04 16.63
C GLU A 721 -30.85 8.93 16.88
N LEU A 722 -30.61 8.00 17.82
CA LEU A 722 -31.61 7.00 18.26
C LEU A 722 -32.85 7.63 18.89
N GLU A 723 -32.77 8.87 19.38
CA GLU A 723 -33.92 9.59 19.95
C GLU A 723 -35.04 9.79 18.91
N THR A 724 -34.74 9.67 17.61
CA THR A 724 -35.72 9.78 16.52
C THR A 724 -36.43 8.47 16.17
N ASP A 725 -36.02 7.33 16.74
CA ASP A 725 -36.65 6.01 16.53
C ASP A 725 -36.91 5.26 17.85
N PRO A 726 -38.09 5.46 18.48
CA PRO A 726 -38.44 4.84 19.75
C PRO A 726 -38.42 3.29 19.72
N GLU A 727 -38.73 2.69 18.57
CA GLU A 727 -38.73 1.24 18.37
C GLU A 727 -37.30 0.68 18.48
N ALA A 728 -36.32 1.37 17.89
CA ALA A 728 -34.92 0.99 17.94
C ALA A 728 -34.30 1.17 19.35
N LEU A 729 -34.69 2.23 20.05
CA LEU A 729 -34.23 2.51 21.42
C LEU A 729 -34.72 1.45 22.41
N GLU A 730 -35.98 1.04 22.31
CA GLU A 730 -36.57 -0.01 23.17
C GLU A 730 -35.91 -1.38 22.94
N LEU A 731 -35.57 -1.72 21.68
CA LEU A 731 -34.98 -3.00 21.32
C LEU A 731 -33.62 -3.26 22.01
N ILE A 732 -32.72 -2.27 22.00
CA ILE A 732 -31.37 -2.46 22.54
C ILE A 732 -31.36 -2.37 24.07
N GLY A 733 -32.02 -1.34 24.63
CA GLY A 733 -32.13 -1.19 26.07
C GLY A 733 -32.82 -2.42 26.70
N GLY A 734 -33.89 -2.90 26.07
CA GLY A 734 -34.60 -4.11 26.46
C GLY A 734 -33.73 -5.36 26.44
N TYR A 735 -32.86 -5.52 25.44
CA TYR A 735 -31.92 -6.64 25.38
C TYR A 735 -30.90 -6.61 26.53
N PHE A 736 -30.10 -5.54 26.68
CA PHE A 736 -29.07 -5.52 27.71
C PHE A 736 -29.64 -5.61 29.13
N MET A 737 -30.78 -4.96 29.41
CA MET A 737 -31.49 -5.14 30.69
C MET A 737 -31.91 -6.60 30.93
N SER A 738 -32.41 -7.29 29.90
CA SER A 738 -32.79 -8.70 30.00
C SER A 738 -31.59 -9.62 30.22
N VAL A 739 -30.42 -9.29 29.67
CA VAL A 739 -29.17 -10.01 29.91
C VAL A 739 -28.69 -9.80 31.35
N MET A 740 -28.69 -8.55 31.86
CA MET A 740 -28.33 -8.26 33.26
C MET A 740 -29.23 -9.01 34.26
N LYS A 741 -30.52 -9.15 33.92
CA LYS A 741 -31.47 -9.94 34.71
C LYS A 741 -31.17 -11.44 34.63
N ALA A 742 -30.95 -11.95 33.42
CA ALA A 742 -30.63 -13.36 33.17
C ALA A 742 -29.33 -13.82 33.84
N GLU A 743 -28.34 -12.93 33.97
CA GLU A 743 -27.11 -13.24 34.70
C GLU A 743 -27.33 -13.43 36.20
N LYS A 744 -28.32 -12.76 36.79
CA LYS A 744 -28.69 -12.87 38.21
C LYS A 744 -29.60 -14.06 38.51
N ASP A 745 -30.62 -14.28 37.68
CA ASP A 745 -31.68 -15.28 37.92
C ASP A 745 -31.49 -16.60 37.13
N GLY A 746 -30.56 -16.64 36.18
CA GLY A 746 -30.26 -17.80 35.33
C GLY A 746 -31.25 -18.03 34.19
N ASN A 747 -32.26 -17.17 33.97
CA ASN A 747 -33.30 -17.36 32.96
C ASN A 747 -33.04 -16.56 31.67
N TRP A 748 -32.44 -17.23 30.68
CA TRP A 748 -32.02 -16.62 29.41
C TRP A 748 -33.12 -16.51 28.35
N LYS A 749 -34.34 -17.01 28.62
CA LYS A 749 -35.43 -17.05 27.62
C LYS A 749 -35.85 -15.66 27.15
N GLN A 750 -35.91 -14.69 28.07
CA GLN A 750 -36.28 -13.32 27.72
C GLN A 750 -35.20 -12.61 26.90
N ALA A 751 -33.93 -12.82 27.25
CA ALA A 751 -32.81 -12.29 26.48
C ALA A 751 -32.75 -12.86 25.06
N ASP A 752 -33.03 -14.16 24.89
CA ASP A 752 -33.15 -14.79 23.57
C ASP A 752 -34.31 -14.22 22.73
N ILE A 753 -35.45 -13.88 23.35
CA ILE A 753 -36.58 -13.25 22.65
C ILE A 753 -36.20 -11.84 22.20
N GLN A 754 -35.51 -11.05 23.03
CA GLN A 754 -35.08 -9.71 22.66
C GLN A 754 -34.02 -9.74 21.55
N LEU A 755 -33.07 -10.68 21.58
CA LEU A 755 -32.13 -10.92 20.47
C LEU A 755 -32.85 -11.19 19.16
N LYS A 756 -33.89 -12.03 19.20
CA LYS A 756 -34.67 -12.38 18.02
C LYS A 756 -35.36 -11.15 17.42
N LYS A 757 -35.88 -10.25 18.26
CA LYS A 757 -36.47 -8.99 17.78
C LYS A 757 -35.42 -8.07 17.11
N ILE A 758 -34.21 -8.00 17.65
CA ILE A 758 -33.10 -7.25 17.02
C ILE A 758 -32.78 -7.85 15.65
N GLU A 759 -32.66 -9.18 15.56
CA GLU A 759 -32.42 -9.88 14.29
C GLU A 759 -33.53 -9.57 13.27
N ASP A 760 -34.80 -9.67 13.67
CA ASP A 760 -35.94 -9.44 12.78
C ASP A 760 -36.01 -7.96 12.34
N TYR A 761 -35.64 -7.02 13.21
CA TYR A 761 -35.50 -5.60 12.87
C TYR A 761 -34.39 -5.36 11.84
N GLN A 762 -33.23 -6.00 12.01
CA GLN A 762 -32.13 -5.95 11.04
C GLN A 762 -32.58 -6.45 9.67
N TYR A 763 -33.24 -7.62 9.59
CA TYR A 763 -33.72 -8.17 8.32
C TYR A 763 -34.82 -7.33 7.66
N LYS A 764 -35.64 -6.62 8.45
CA LYS A 764 -36.70 -5.75 7.92
C LYS A 764 -36.14 -4.49 7.26
N TRP A 765 -35.23 -3.79 7.95
CA TRP A 765 -34.75 -2.47 7.53
C TRP A 765 -33.38 -2.49 6.83
N GLY A 766 -32.56 -3.51 7.07
CA GLY A 766 -31.24 -3.71 6.44
C GLY A 766 -31.24 -4.65 5.22
N LYS A 767 -32.41 -5.01 4.68
CA LYS A 767 -32.59 -6.06 3.66
C LYS A 767 -31.69 -5.95 2.42
N GLU A 768 -31.28 -4.73 2.05
CA GLU A 768 -30.53 -4.46 0.81
C GLU A 768 -29.03 -4.74 0.95
N VAL A 769 -28.51 -4.70 2.17
CA VAL A 769 -27.07 -4.77 2.47
C VAL A 769 -26.68 -6.02 3.28
N ILE A 770 -27.66 -6.73 3.87
CA ILE A 770 -27.42 -7.90 4.70
C ILE A 770 -26.92 -9.12 3.88
N PRO A 771 -25.85 -9.81 4.31
CA PRO A 771 -25.40 -11.04 3.68
C PRO A 771 -26.39 -12.21 3.86
N SER A 772 -26.34 -13.19 2.96
CA SER A 772 -27.18 -14.39 3.05
C SER A 772 -26.92 -15.18 4.34
N LYS A 773 -27.94 -15.86 4.87
CA LYS A 773 -27.81 -16.68 6.09
C LYS A 773 -26.70 -17.74 5.98
N ALA A 774 -26.52 -18.31 4.79
CA ALA A 774 -25.44 -19.26 4.53
C ALA A 774 -24.06 -18.60 4.70
N LYS A 775 -23.87 -17.39 4.16
CA LYS A 775 -22.62 -16.63 4.26
C LYS A 775 -22.25 -16.31 5.71
N ILE A 776 -23.23 -15.87 6.51
CA ILE A 776 -23.09 -15.62 7.96
C ILE A 776 -22.61 -16.88 8.69
N GLN A 777 -23.28 -18.02 8.48
CA GLN A 777 -22.91 -19.27 9.14
C GLN A 777 -21.52 -19.78 8.72
N TRP A 778 -21.17 -19.64 7.44
CA TRP A 778 -19.84 -20.02 6.95
C TRP A 778 -18.74 -19.16 7.55
N GLU A 779 -18.97 -17.86 7.72
CA GLU A 779 -18.01 -16.95 8.35
C GLU A 779 -17.76 -17.32 9.82
N ILE A 780 -18.82 -17.55 10.60
CA ILE A 780 -18.71 -17.98 12.00
C ILE A 780 -17.95 -19.32 12.11
N ARG A 781 -18.24 -20.30 11.22
CA ARG A 781 -17.52 -21.57 11.20
C ARG A 781 -16.05 -21.40 10.82
N TYR A 782 -15.78 -20.58 9.80
CA TYR A 782 -14.44 -20.27 9.33
C TYR A 782 -13.57 -19.68 10.45
N ASN A 783 -14.10 -18.71 11.19
CA ASN A 783 -13.46 -18.09 12.35
C ASN A 783 -13.13 -19.12 13.44
N ASN A 784 -14.10 -19.97 13.78
CA ASN A 784 -13.96 -20.98 14.82
C ASN A 784 -12.97 -22.12 14.46
N TRP A 785 -12.88 -22.48 13.18
CA TRP A 785 -12.02 -23.58 12.76
C TRP A 785 -10.54 -23.23 12.83
N ASN A 786 -10.18 -21.95 12.62
CA ASN A 786 -8.80 -21.47 12.53
C ASN A 786 -7.93 -22.41 11.66
N ILE A 787 -8.43 -22.65 10.43
CA ILE A 787 -7.90 -23.68 9.51
C ILE A 787 -6.41 -23.45 9.23
N PHE A 788 -6.03 -22.22 8.90
CA PHE A 788 -4.67 -21.90 8.46
C PHE A 788 -3.63 -22.15 9.56
N PHE A 789 -3.90 -21.77 10.80
CA PHE A 789 -2.98 -22.02 11.92
C PHE A 789 -2.78 -23.52 12.17
N LYS A 790 -3.87 -24.30 12.19
CA LYS A 790 -3.81 -25.77 12.39
C LYS A 790 -3.07 -26.47 11.25
N ILE A 791 -3.33 -26.06 10.02
CA ILE A 791 -2.67 -26.60 8.83
C ILE A 791 -1.17 -26.25 8.82
N MET A 792 -0.79 -25.04 9.24
CA MET A 792 0.61 -24.66 9.38
C MET A 792 1.35 -25.60 10.34
N ILE A 793 0.78 -25.87 11.53
CA ILE A 793 1.37 -26.81 12.50
C ILE A 793 1.50 -28.21 11.88
N LEU A 794 0.47 -28.67 11.18
CA LEU A 794 0.47 -29.97 10.51
C LEU A 794 1.57 -30.05 9.43
N TYR A 795 1.71 -29.03 8.58
CA TYR A 795 2.79 -28.98 7.59
C TYR A 795 4.17 -28.91 8.22
N ALA A 796 4.32 -28.25 9.37
CA ALA A 796 5.59 -28.20 10.09
C ALA A 796 6.02 -29.60 10.52
N PHE A 797 5.11 -30.35 11.15
CA PHE A 797 5.37 -31.72 11.58
C PHE A 797 5.62 -32.65 10.38
N LEU A 798 4.75 -32.63 9.37
CA LEU A 798 4.86 -33.49 8.19
C LEU A 798 6.10 -33.16 7.34
N GLY A 799 6.43 -31.88 7.17
CA GLY A 799 7.59 -31.42 6.40
C GLY A 799 8.91 -31.87 7.04
N ILE A 800 9.05 -31.73 8.36
CA ILE A 800 10.23 -32.21 9.09
C ILE A 800 10.33 -33.73 9.02
N LEU A 801 9.23 -34.46 9.23
CA LEU A 801 9.23 -35.92 9.19
C LEU A 801 9.56 -36.46 7.79
N LEU A 802 9.02 -35.86 6.74
CA LEU A 802 9.37 -36.16 5.34
C LEU A 802 10.85 -35.88 5.06
N LEU A 803 11.39 -34.77 5.59
CA LEU A 803 12.81 -34.44 5.45
C LEU A 803 13.70 -35.49 6.14
N ILE A 804 13.37 -35.91 7.37
CA ILE A 804 14.08 -36.96 8.10
C ILE A 804 14.06 -38.28 7.32
N ILE A 805 12.90 -38.70 6.82
CA ILE A 805 12.77 -39.92 6.03
C ILE A 805 13.58 -39.82 4.73
N ALA A 806 13.58 -38.67 4.06
CA ALA A 806 14.37 -38.44 2.85
C ALA A 806 15.88 -38.60 3.14
N PHE A 807 16.39 -38.05 4.25
CA PHE A 807 17.78 -38.27 4.68
C PHE A 807 18.06 -39.74 5.04
N LEU A 808 17.17 -40.41 5.78
CA LEU A 808 17.35 -41.84 6.13
C LEU A 808 17.39 -42.75 4.89
N LYS A 809 16.62 -42.41 3.85
CA LYS A 809 16.64 -43.13 2.57
C LYS A 809 17.96 -43.02 1.82
N LEU A 810 18.77 -41.98 2.05
CA LEU A 810 20.11 -41.89 1.48
C LEU A 810 21.02 -43.03 1.98
N PHE A 811 20.85 -43.45 3.23
CA PHE A 811 21.60 -44.54 3.85
C PHE A 811 20.98 -45.92 3.60
N LYS A 812 19.65 -46.00 3.53
CA LYS A 812 18.89 -47.26 3.34
C LYS A 812 17.91 -47.19 2.16
N PRO A 813 18.39 -47.07 0.90
CA PRO A 813 17.53 -46.79 -0.26
C PRO A 813 16.54 -47.92 -0.62
N LYS A 814 16.83 -49.17 -0.21
CA LYS A 814 15.96 -50.34 -0.48
C LYS A 814 14.95 -50.64 0.63
N SER A 815 14.87 -49.81 1.68
CA SER A 815 13.95 -50.04 2.80
C SER A 815 12.48 -49.88 2.38
N LYS A 816 11.71 -50.98 2.43
CA LYS A 816 10.26 -50.98 2.17
C LYS A 816 9.51 -50.15 3.22
N PHE A 817 9.93 -50.22 4.49
CA PHE A 817 9.31 -49.48 5.59
C PHE A 817 9.41 -47.96 5.41
N LEU A 818 10.60 -47.43 5.08
CA LEU A 818 10.78 -45.99 4.81
C LEU A 818 9.98 -45.54 3.59
N THR A 819 9.83 -46.43 2.60
CA THR A 819 9.07 -46.16 1.39
C THR A 819 7.56 -46.14 1.62
N PHE A 820 7.06 -47.04 2.47
CA PHE A 820 5.67 -47.07 2.90
C PHE A 820 5.33 -45.86 3.80
N SER A 821 6.22 -45.52 4.74
CA SER A 821 6.07 -44.35 5.62
C SER A 821 6.00 -43.04 4.82
N GLU A 822 6.88 -42.84 3.84
CA GLU A 822 6.81 -41.67 2.94
C GLU A 822 5.47 -41.62 2.20
N PHE A 823 4.97 -42.76 1.71
CA PHE A 823 3.69 -42.81 1.00
C PHE A 823 2.51 -42.39 1.89
N ILE A 824 2.45 -42.89 3.13
CA ILE A 824 1.43 -42.49 4.10
C ILE A 824 1.50 -40.98 4.37
N LEU A 825 2.69 -40.45 4.64
CA LEU A 825 2.87 -39.03 4.94
C LEU A 825 2.46 -38.15 3.76
N LEU A 826 2.82 -38.52 2.54
CA LEU A 826 2.38 -37.79 1.34
C LEU A 826 0.86 -37.81 1.19
N GLY A 827 0.19 -38.93 1.50
CA GLY A 827 -1.27 -39.00 1.54
C GLY A 827 -1.89 -38.01 2.53
N ILE A 828 -1.32 -37.90 3.73
CA ILE A 828 -1.76 -36.93 4.75
C ILE A 828 -1.50 -35.49 4.27
N VAL A 829 -0.35 -35.21 3.63
CA VAL A 829 -0.06 -33.88 3.08
C VAL A 829 -1.05 -33.51 1.97
N ILE A 830 -1.47 -34.45 1.12
CA ILE A 830 -2.51 -34.21 0.09
C ILE A 830 -3.84 -33.84 0.73
N ILE A 831 -4.27 -34.56 1.77
CA ILE A 831 -5.50 -34.24 2.51
C ILE A 831 -5.40 -32.83 3.10
N ALA A 832 -4.28 -32.50 3.74
CA ALA A 832 -4.03 -31.17 4.28
C ALA A 832 -4.04 -30.08 3.18
N PHE A 833 -3.47 -30.36 2.01
CA PHE A 833 -3.49 -29.48 0.83
C PHE A 833 -4.92 -29.21 0.32
N LEU A 834 -5.78 -30.22 0.30
CA LEU A 834 -7.18 -30.05 -0.07
C LEU A 834 -7.95 -29.22 0.97
N ILE A 835 -7.73 -29.46 2.26
CA ILE A 835 -8.35 -28.66 3.33
C ILE A 835 -7.86 -27.20 3.27
N HIS A 836 -6.58 -26.97 2.96
CA HIS A 836 -6.04 -25.63 2.76
C HIS A 836 -6.74 -24.93 1.58
N GLY A 837 -6.90 -25.61 0.45
CA GLY A 837 -7.64 -25.09 -0.70
C GLY A 837 -9.11 -24.77 -0.37
N LEU A 838 -9.79 -25.65 0.37
CA LEU A 838 -11.15 -25.39 0.87
C LEU A 838 -11.20 -24.18 1.80
N GLY A 839 -10.21 -24.00 2.67
CA GLY A 839 -10.10 -22.82 3.54
C GLY A 839 -9.99 -21.52 2.76
N LEU A 840 -9.20 -21.50 1.66
CA LEU A 840 -9.13 -20.36 0.75
C LEU A 840 -10.44 -20.13 0.00
N GLY A 841 -11.11 -21.20 -0.45
CA GLY A 841 -12.41 -21.12 -1.12
C GLY A 841 -13.54 -20.61 -0.23
N VAL A 842 -13.60 -21.06 1.03
CA VAL A 842 -14.55 -20.51 2.03
C VAL A 842 -14.25 -19.04 2.29
N ARG A 843 -12.96 -18.66 2.41
CA ARG A 843 -12.59 -17.25 2.58
C ARG A 843 -13.04 -16.40 1.40
N TRP A 844 -12.83 -16.86 0.16
CA TRP A 844 -13.32 -16.18 -1.05
C TRP A 844 -14.85 -15.97 -1.02
N TYR A 845 -15.60 -17.01 -0.66
CA TYR A 845 -17.06 -16.92 -0.55
C TYR A 845 -17.51 -15.90 0.51
N VAL A 846 -16.82 -15.84 1.66
CA VAL A 846 -17.11 -14.92 2.77
C VAL A 846 -16.70 -13.48 2.45
N SER A 847 -15.53 -13.25 1.89
CA SER A 847 -15.07 -11.89 1.55
C SER A 847 -15.80 -11.30 0.36
N GLY A 848 -16.30 -12.13 -0.57
CA GLY A 848 -16.90 -11.66 -1.83
C GLY A 848 -15.86 -11.23 -2.87
N HIS A 849 -14.57 -11.41 -2.58
CA HIS A 849 -13.45 -11.19 -3.50
C HIS A 849 -12.39 -12.27 -3.31
N GLU A 850 -11.49 -12.38 -4.28
CA GLU A 850 -10.44 -13.38 -4.29
C GLU A 850 -9.49 -13.30 -3.07
N PRO A 851 -9.01 -14.45 -2.55
CA PRO A 851 -8.25 -14.53 -1.30
C PRO A 851 -6.76 -14.26 -1.52
N TRP A 852 -6.44 -13.13 -2.17
CA TRP A 852 -5.08 -12.59 -2.31
C TRP A 852 -5.10 -11.05 -2.41
N SER A 853 -6.11 -10.42 -1.82
CA SER A 853 -6.30 -8.96 -1.85
C SER A 853 -5.37 -8.22 -0.88
N ASN A 854 -5.03 -8.88 0.24
CA ASN A 854 -4.17 -8.33 1.29
C ASN A 854 -2.93 -9.22 1.53
N GLY A 855 -1.98 -8.72 2.34
CA GLY A 855 -0.73 -9.41 2.62
C GLY A 855 -0.90 -10.78 3.28
N TYR A 856 -1.83 -10.92 4.23
CA TYR A 856 -2.11 -12.18 4.91
C TYR A 856 -2.65 -13.23 3.91
N GLU A 857 -3.64 -12.84 3.12
CA GLU A 857 -4.30 -13.66 2.10
C GLU A 857 -3.32 -14.15 1.04
N ALA A 858 -2.51 -13.24 0.49
CA ALA A 858 -1.50 -13.58 -0.49
C ALA A 858 -0.46 -14.57 0.06
N VAL A 859 -0.03 -14.45 1.32
CA VAL A 859 0.91 -15.41 1.93
C VAL A 859 0.27 -16.79 2.11
N MET A 860 -1.01 -16.88 2.47
CA MET A 860 -1.72 -18.17 2.52
C MET A 860 -1.81 -18.82 1.14
N PHE A 861 -2.13 -18.03 0.12
CA PHE A 861 -2.16 -18.50 -1.27
C PHE A 861 -0.78 -18.96 -1.77
N ILE A 862 0.29 -18.18 -1.55
CA ILE A 862 1.66 -18.57 -1.94
C ILE A 862 2.06 -19.89 -1.26
N SER A 863 1.71 -20.05 0.02
CA SER A 863 1.97 -21.27 0.80
C SER A 863 1.27 -22.49 0.19
N TRP A 864 0.03 -22.33 -0.25
CA TRP A 864 -0.71 -23.36 -0.97
C TRP A 864 -0.03 -23.71 -2.30
N ILE A 865 0.41 -22.71 -3.08
CA ILE A 865 1.15 -22.92 -4.34
C ILE A 865 2.51 -23.60 -4.13
N SER A 866 3.23 -23.32 -3.04
CA SER A 866 4.50 -24.00 -2.73
C SER A 866 4.34 -25.51 -2.56
N ILE A 867 3.25 -25.94 -1.92
CA ILE A 867 2.93 -27.36 -1.75
C ILE A 867 2.50 -27.97 -3.08
N PHE A 868 1.65 -27.26 -3.83
CA PHE A 868 1.27 -27.66 -5.18
C PHE A 868 2.50 -27.87 -6.07
N ALA A 869 3.45 -26.93 -6.07
CA ALA A 869 4.71 -27.03 -6.81
C ALA A 869 5.55 -28.22 -6.36
N GLY A 870 5.62 -28.48 -5.04
CA GLY A 870 6.30 -29.65 -4.46
C GLY A 870 5.73 -30.97 -4.99
N PHE A 871 4.41 -31.10 -5.08
CA PHE A 871 3.76 -32.29 -5.66
C PHE A 871 3.86 -32.37 -7.17
N LEU A 872 3.66 -31.25 -7.88
CA LEU A 872 3.74 -31.17 -9.34
C LEU A 872 5.10 -31.67 -9.86
N LEU A 873 6.16 -31.39 -9.11
CA LEU A 873 7.54 -31.75 -9.44
C LEU A 873 8.02 -33.05 -8.77
N TYR A 874 7.23 -33.66 -7.89
CA TYR A 874 7.53 -34.96 -7.28
C TYR A 874 7.28 -36.10 -8.27
N ARG A 875 8.35 -36.61 -8.89
CA ARG A 875 8.23 -37.65 -9.94
C ARG A 875 9.06 -38.91 -9.69
N ASN A 876 10.28 -38.80 -9.16
CA ASN A 876 11.17 -39.96 -9.00
C ASN A 876 11.24 -40.48 -7.55
N ARG A 877 10.21 -40.19 -6.74
CA ARG A 877 10.13 -40.57 -5.31
C ARG A 877 11.23 -39.98 -4.44
N ASN A 878 11.67 -38.77 -4.79
CA ASN A 878 12.62 -38.02 -4.01
C ASN A 878 11.86 -37.16 -2.97
N GLY A 879 11.79 -37.66 -1.74
CA GLY A 879 11.06 -37.03 -0.64
C GLY A 879 11.51 -35.62 -0.27
N PHE A 880 12.72 -35.18 -0.69
CA PHE A 880 13.20 -33.82 -0.46
C PHE A 880 12.33 -32.75 -1.14
N ILE A 881 11.70 -33.07 -2.28
CA ILE A 881 10.90 -32.12 -3.07
C ILE A 881 9.59 -31.73 -2.34
N PRO A 882 8.70 -32.68 -1.97
CA PRO A 882 7.49 -32.35 -1.22
C PRO A 882 7.80 -31.84 0.20
N ALA A 883 8.89 -32.31 0.83
CA ALA A 883 9.35 -31.76 2.10
C ALA A 883 9.71 -30.27 1.97
N ALA A 884 10.46 -29.90 0.93
CA ALA A 884 10.78 -28.50 0.66
C ALA A 884 9.52 -27.65 0.45
N GLY A 885 8.52 -28.13 -0.30
CA GLY A 885 7.24 -27.44 -0.48
C GLY A 885 6.51 -27.17 0.84
N CYS A 886 6.46 -28.17 1.74
CA CYS A 886 5.88 -28.01 3.08
C CYS A 886 6.65 -27.00 3.93
N LEU A 887 7.99 -27.05 3.91
CA LEU A 887 8.83 -26.14 4.69
C LEU A 887 8.69 -24.68 4.23
N VAL A 888 8.57 -24.44 2.92
CA VAL A 888 8.28 -23.09 2.38
C VAL A 888 6.94 -22.58 2.90
N ALA A 889 5.88 -23.41 2.83
CA ALA A 889 4.57 -23.05 3.36
C ALA A 889 4.64 -22.71 4.85
N VAL A 890 5.39 -23.48 5.65
CA VAL A 890 5.54 -23.25 7.10
C VAL A 890 6.29 -21.95 7.39
N ILE A 891 7.36 -21.65 6.66
CA ILE A 891 8.12 -20.40 6.83
C ILE A 891 7.23 -19.20 6.53
N LEU A 892 6.47 -19.25 5.42
CA LEU A 892 5.59 -18.18 4.98
C LEU A 892 4.39 -18.00 5.91
N MET A 893 3.66 -19.08 6.22
CA MET A 893 2.53 -19.03 7.15
C MET A 893 2.96 -18.66 8.56
N GLY A 894 4.15 -19.09 9.00
CA GLY A 894 4.75 -18.74 10.29
C GLY A 894 5.06 -17.25 10.39
N PHE A 895 5.48 -16.61 9.30
CA PHE A 895 5.62 -15.16 9.24
C PHE A 895 4.26 -14.46 9.38
N ALA A 896 3.23 -14.94 8.68
CA ALA A 896 1.89 -14.34 8.73
C ALA A 896 1.20 -14.49 10.11
N HIS A 897 1.43 -15.59 10.84
CA HIS A 897 0.83 -15.82 12.16
C HIS A 897 1.72 -15.37 13.33
N GLY A 898 3.04 -15.34 13.14
CA GLY A 898 4.02 -14.99 14.18
C GLY A 898 4.42 -13.52 14.21
N GLY A 899 4.14 -12.76 13.14
CA GLY A 899 4.40 -11.32 13.07
C GLY A 899 3.14 -10.51 13.40
N ASP A 900 3.28 -9.48 14.24
CA ASP A 900 2.23 -8.49 14.54
C ASP A 900 1.76 -7.65 13.32
N GLN A 901 2.25 -7.96 12.11
CA GLN A 901 2.24 -7.07 10.95
C GLN A 901 1.17 -7.41 9.91
N MET A 902 0.61 -8.62 9.93
CA MET A 902 -0.36 -9.06 8.93
C MET A 902 -1.73 -9.25 9.58
N ASN A 903 -2.68 -8.39 9.22
CA ASN A 903 -4.04 -8.46 9.74
C ASN A 903 -4.85 -9.54 9.00
N PRO A 904 -5.39 -10.57 9.68
CA PRO A 904 -6.24 -11.58 9.06
C PRO A 904 -7.67 -11.10 8.75
N GLN A 905 -8.04 -9.88 9.18
CA GLN A 905 -9.33 -9.23 8.95
C GLN A 905 -9.71 -9.20 7.47
N ILE A 906 -11.02 -9.26 7.22
CA ILE A 906 -11.60 -9.16 5.88
C ILE A 906 -12.15 -7.74 5.72
N THR A 907 -11.49 -6.94 4.90
CA THR A 907 -11.87 -5.55 4.62
C THR A 907 -12.50 -5.43 3.23
N PRO A 908 -13.39 -4.44 2.99
CA PRO A 908 -13.82 -4.12 1.63
C PRO A 908 -12.64 -3.79 0.70
N LEU A 909 -12.77 -4.10 -0.58
CA LEU A 909 -11.76 -3.72 -1.57
C LEU A 909 -11.79 -2.21 -1.84
N VAL A 910 -10.63 -1.57 -1.92
CA VAL A 910 -10.58 -0.22 -2.47
C VAL A 910 -11.00 -0.24 -3.96
N PRO A 911 -11.66 0.81 -4.48
CA PRO A 911 -12.32 0.79 -5.80
C PRO A 911 -11.41 0.33 -6.95
N VAL A 912 -10.16 0.77 -6.95
CA VAL A 912 -9.17 0.43 -7.99
C VAL A 912 -8.85 -1.07 -8.06
N LEU A 913 -9.02 -1.82 -6.95
CA LEU A 913 -8.76 -3.25 -6.94
C LEU A 913 -9.90 -4.08 -7.53
N LYS A 914 -11.06 -3.48 -7.82
CA LYS A 914 -12.21 -4.17 -8.44
C LYS A 914 -11.99 -4.36 -9.95
N SER A 915 -10.99 -5.14 -10.34
CA SER A 915 -10.64 -5.41 -11.75
C SER A 915 -10.37 -6.89 -12.02
N TYR A 916 -10.88 -7.38 -13.15
CA TYR A 916 -10.61 -8.73 -13.64
C TYR A 916 -9.11 -8.96 -13.91
N TRP A 917 -8.41 -7.95 -14.46
CA TRP A 917 -6.99 -8.09 -14.76
C TRP A 917 -6.14 -8.18 -13.51
N LEU A 918 -6.50 -7.43 -12.45
CA LEU A 918 -5.78 -7.49 -11.18
C LEU A 918 -5.87 -8.89 -10.57
N MET A 919 -7.06 -9.49 -10.57
CA MET A 919 -7.29 -10.84 -10.05
C MET A 919 -6.32 -11.85 -10.68
N ILE A 920 -6.21 -11.83 -12.02
CA ILE A 920 -5.32 -12.74 -12.77
C ILE A 920 -3.85 -12.38 -12.55
N HIS A 921 -3.52 -11.09 -12.62
CA HIS A 921 -2.16 -10.58 -12.45
C HIS A 921 -1.57 -11.03 -11.10
N VAL A 922 -2.27 -10.73 -10.00
CA VAL A 922 -1.80 -11.01 -8.65
C VAL A 922 -1.71 -12.52 -8.41
N ALA A 923 -2.68 -13.30 -8.90
CA ALA A 923 -2.63 -14.76 -8.79
C ALA A 923 -1.40 -15.36 -9.50
N ILE A 924 -1.10 -14.94 -10.73
CA ILE A 924 0.03 -15.48 -11.50
C ILE A 924 1.37 -15.03 -10.89
N ILE A 925 1.49 -13.77 -10.49
CA ILE A 925 2.76 -13.26 -9.96
C ILE A 925 3.07 -13.87 -8.58
N THR A 926 2.08 -13.99 -7.69
CA THR A 926 2.26 -14.61 -6.37
C THR A 926 2.49 -16.11 -6.49
N SER A 927 1.86 -16.79 -7.45
CA SER A 927 2.16 -18.20 -7.76
C SER A 927 3.65 -18.42 -8.08
N SER A 928 4.29 -17.48 -8.76
CA SER A 928 5.74 -17.56 -9.06
C SER A 928 6.60 -17.65 -7.80
N TYR A 929 6.20 -16.94 -6.72
CA TYR A 929 6.93 -16.93 -5.46
C TYR A 929 6.91 -18.30 -4.78
N GLY A 930 5.84 -19.08 -4.96
CA GLY A 930 5.77 -20.45 -4.47
C GLY A 930 6.81 -21.36 -5.13
N PHE A 931 7.00 -21.25 -6.45
CA PHE A 931 8.02 -21.97 -7.21
C PHE A 931 9.44 -21.50 -6.88
N PHE A 932 9.64 -20.20 -6.69
CA PHE A 932 10.94 -19.65 -6.28
C PHE A 932 11.34 -20.04 -4.86
N GLY A 933 10.38 -20.05 -3.93
CA GLY A 933 10.59 -20.56 -2.58
C GLY A 933 10.98 -22.04 -2.59
N LEU A 934 10.27 -22.86 -3.37
CA LEU A 934 10.62 -24.27 -3.57
C LEU A 934 12.05 -24.42 -4.12
N SER A 935 12.41 -23.65 -5.14
CA SER A 935 13.75 -23.62 -5.72
C SER A 935 14.84 -23.23 -4.73
N ALA A 936 14.58 -22.24 -3.88
CA ALA A 936 15.52 -21.80 -2.84
C ALA A 936 15.78 -22.91 -1.83
N LEU A 937 14.72 -23.57 -1.34
CA LEU A 937 14.83 -24.67 -0.39
C LEU A 937 15.47 -25.91 -1.01
N ILE A 938 15.17 -26.25 -2.25
CA ILE A 938 15.88 -27.31 -2.98
C ILE A 938 17.36 -26.97 -3.14
N GLY A 939 17.68 -25.72 -3.48
CA GLY A 939 19.05 -25.22 -3.55
C GLY A 939 19.80 -25.40 -2.23
N MET A 940 19.17 -25.02 -1.11
CA MET A 940 19.69 -25.23 0.24
C MET A 940 19.90 -26.72 0.56
N VAL A 941 18.94 -27.59 0.24
CA VAL A 941 19.06 -29.04 0.43
C VAL A 941 20.24 -29.60 -0.37
N VAL A 942 20.44 -29.16 -1.63
CA VAL A 942 21.60 -29.59 -2.43
C VAL A 942 22.93 -29.16 -1.78
N LEU A 943 23.01 -27.96 -1.21
CA LEU A 943 24.20 -27.53 -0.46
C LEU A 943 24.46 -28.40 0.77
N LEU A 944 23.41 -28.75 1.52
CA LEU A 944 23.51 -29.67 2.66
C LEU A 944 23.93 -31.08 2.23
N LEU A 945 23.45 -31.57 1.08
CA LEU A 945 23.85 -32.88 0.54
C LEU A 945 25.34 -32.93 0.18
N PHE A 946 25.95 -31.82 -0.27
CA PHE A 946 27.40 -31.78 -0.46
C PHE A 946 28.15 -31.99 0.86
N VAL A 947 27.66 -31.41 1.97
CA VAL A 947 28.28 -31.52 3.30
C VAL A 947 28.14 -32.94 3.87
N VAL A 948 26.97 -33.56 3.74
CA VAL A 948 26.68 -34.90 4.30
C VAL A 948 27.33 -36.03 3.49
N SER A 949 27.77 -35.76 2.26
CA SER A 949 28.34 -36.78 1.36
C SER A 949 29.58 -37.47 1.94
N ASN A 950 29.57 -38.80 1.97
CA ASN A 950 30.69 -39.66 2.37
C ASN A 950 30.87 -40.80 1.35
N LYS A 951 32.06 -41.44 1.31
CA LYS A 951 32.41 -42.54 0.39
C LYS A 951 31.35 -43.65 0.30
N LYS A 952 30.66 -43.97 1.41
CA LYS A 952 29.62 -45.03 1.45
C LYS A 952 28.33 -44.67 0.71
N ILE A 953 27.97 -43.39 0.64
CA ILE A 953 26.68 -42.91 0.10
C ILE A 953 26.83 -41.98 -1.11
N SER A 954 28.07 -41.73 -1.56
CA SER A 954 28.41 -40.74 -2.57
C SER A 954 27.62 -40.90 -3.87
N HIS A 955 27.42 -42.13 -4.35
CA HIS A 955 26.64 -42.39 -5.56
C HIS A 955 25.13 -42.07 -5.40
N THR A 956 24.53 -42.43 -4.27
CA THR A 956 23.11 -42.12 -3.97
C THR A 956 22.90 -40.62 -3.83
N VAL A 957 23.84 -39.95 -3.14
CA VAL A 957 23.83 -38.50 -2.96
C VAL A 957 24.02 -37.79 -4.30
N GLU A 958 24.94 -38.24 -5.16
CA GLU A 958 25.15 -37.65 -6.47
C GLU A 958 23.91 -37.75 -7.37
N ASN A 959 23.23 -38.90 -7.35
CA ASN A 959 21.97 -39.08 -8.09
C ASN A 959 20.87 -38.16 -7.56
N SER A 960 20.77 -38.01 -6.24
CA SER A 960 19.83 -37.09 -5.60
C SER A 960 20.15 -35.64 -5.98
N ILE A 961 21.42 -35.23 -5.96
CA ILE A 961 21.86 -33.89 -6.38
C ILE A 961 21.55 -33.64 -7.86
N LYS A 962 21.77 -34.62 -8.74
CA LYS A 962 21.42 -34.55 -10.17
C LYS A 962 19.92 -34.26 -10.34
N GLU A 963 19.09 -35.06 -9.68
CA GLU A 963 17.64 -34.93 -9.76
C GLU A 963 17.17 -33.59 -9.20
N LEU A 964 17.58 -33.24 -7.97
CA LEU A 964 17.20 -31.98 -7.33
C LEU A 964 17.64 -30.77 -8.13
N THR A 965 18.82 -30.81 -8.76
CA THR A 965 19.27 -29.72 -9.64
C THR A 965 18.37 -29.60 -10.89
N ILE A 966 17.95 -30.73 -11.48
CA ILE A 966 17.04 -30.73 -12.63
C ILE A 966 15.67 -30.17 -12.22
N VAL A 967 15.15 -30.62 -11.08
CA VAL A 967 13.87 -30.15 -10.54
C VAL A 967 13.93 -28.66 -10.21
N ASN A 968 15.02 -28.20 -9.60
CA ASN A 968 15.27 -26.79 -9.32
C ASN A 968 15.28 -25.95 -10.62
N GLU A 969 15.95 -26.43 -11.68
CA GLU A 969 15.96 -25.76 -12.99
C GLU A 969 14.56 -25.70 -13.64
N ILE A 970 13.76 -26.77 -13.51
CA ILE A 970 12.36 -26.78 -13.97
C ILE A 970 11.52 -25.79 -13.15
N SER A 971 11.62 -25.82 -11.82
CA SER A 971 10.89 -24.94 -10.91
C SER A 971 11.21 -23.46 -11.16
N LEU A 972 12.49 -23.11 -11.29
CA LEU A 972 12.91 -21.75 -11.65
C LEU A 972 12.40 -21.32 -13.03
N THR A 973 12.33 -22.24 -13.99
CA THR A 973 11.80 -21.94 -15.33
C THR A 973 10.29 -21.67 -15.29
N LEU A 974 9.53 -22.41 -14.49
CA LEU A 974 8.09 -22.15 -14.28
C LEU A 974 7.88 -20.83 -13.51
N GLY A 975 8.63 -20.62 -12.44
CA GLY A 975 8.60 -19.39 -11.64
C GLY A 975 8.90 -18.15 -12.48
N ILE A 976 9.98 -18.16 -13.28
CA ILE A 976 10.31 -16.99 -14.12
C ILE A 976 9.27 -16.76 -15.21
N PHE A 977 8.65 -17.81 -15.77
CA PHE A 977 7.57 -17.65 -16.76
C PHE A 977 6.35 -16.98 -16.12
N MET A 978 5.93 -17.45 -14.95
CA MET A 978 4.84 -16.84 -14.19
C MET A 978 5.15 -15.40 -13.77
N LEU A 979 6.35 -15.14 -13.23
CA LEU A 979 6.76 -13.79 -12.82
C LEU A 979 6.78 -12.82 -14.00
N THR A 980 7.35 -13.26 -15.14
CA THR A 980 7.47 -12.44 -16.34
C THR A 980 6.09 -12.13 -16.91
N ILE A 981 5.26 -13.15 -17.16
CA ILE A 981 3.89 -12.99 -17.66
C ILE A 981 3.06 -12.15 -16.68
N GLY A 982 3.15 -12.42 -15.38
CA GLY A 982 2.51 -11.66 -14.32
C GLY A 982 2.88 -10.19 -14.40
N THR A 983 4.17 -9.84 -14.44
CA THR A 983 4.64 -8.44 -14.53
C THR A 983 4.00 -7.69 -15.69
N PHE A 984 3.84 -8.34 -16.86
CA PHE A 984 3.21 -7.72 -18.03
C PHE A 984 1.70 -7.64 -17.97
N LEU A 985 1.02 -8.65 -17.42
CA LEU A 985 -0.41 -8.56 -17.10
C LEU A 985 -0.69 -7.42 -16.10
N GLY A 986 0.27 -7.14 -15.21
CA GLY A 986 0.23 -5.97 -14.33
C GLY A 986 0.29 -4.66 -15.11
N GLY A 987 1.16 -4.57 -16.12
CA GLY A 987 1.18 -3.43 -17.04
C GLY A 987 -0.12 -3.26 -17.84
N MET A 988 -0.78 -4.36 -18.23
CA MET A 988 -2.11 -4.30 -18.85
C MET A 988 -3.17 -3.76 -17.90
N TRP A 989 -3.20 -4.24 -16.66
CA TRP A 989 -4.07 -3.71 -15.61
C TRP A 989 -3.79 -2.24 -15.32
N ALA A 990 -2.52 -1.83 -15.20
CA ALA A 990 -2.13 -0.44 -14.98
C ALA A 990 -2.60 0.46 -16.12
N ASN A 991 -2.57 -0.04 -17.36
CA ASN A 991 -3.06 0.68 -18.52
C ASN A 991 -4.57 0.89 -18.52
N GLU A 992 -5.33 -0.08 -18.00
CA GLU A 992 -6.78 0.01 -17.84
C GLU A 992 -7.19 0.84 -16.61
N SER A 993 -6.36 0.83 -15.56
CA SER A 993 -6.66 1.52 -14.30
C SER A 993 -6.21 2.98 -14.32
N TRP A 994 -5.02 3.24 -14.88
CA TRP A 994 -4.31 4.53 -14.82
C TRP A 994 -3.87 5.03 -16.20
N GLY A 995 -4.43 4.50 -17.29
CA GLY A 995 -4.18 4.96 -18.66
C GLY A 995 -2.73 4.79 -19.17
N ARG A 996 -1.82 4.21 -18.40
CA ARG A 996 -0.41 3.97 -18.76
C ARG A 996 0.05 2.59 -18.31
N TYR A 997 0.86 1.93 -19.13
CA TYR A 997 1.26 0.54 -18.88
C TYR A 997 2.51 0.39 -17.99
N TRP A 998 3.29 1.45 -17.80
CA TRP A 998 4.51 1.43 -16.99
C TRP A 998 4.81 2.81 -16.41
N SER A 999 5.16 2.87 -15.12
CA SER A 999 5.36 4.15 -14.40
C SER A 999 6.70 4.25 -13.67
N TRP A 1000 7.54 3.21 -13.73
CA TRP A 1000 8.77 3.07 -12.93
C TRP A 1000 8.53 3.01 -11.42
N ASP A 1001 7.28 2.73 -11.01
CA ASP A 1001 6.95 2.52 -9.60
C ASP A 1001 7.89 1.49 -8.95
N PRO A 1002 8.28 1.65 -7.66
CA PRO A 1002 9.16 0.70 -7.00
C PRO A 1002 8.70 -0.77 -7.07
N LYS A 1003 7.40 -1.08 -7.00
CA LYS A 1003 6.94 -2.48 -7.12
C LYS A 1003 7.10 -3.02 -8.53
N GLU A 1004 6.74 -2.24 -9.55
CA GLU A 1004 6.95 -2.58 -10.96
C GLU A 1004 8.45 -2.82 -11.23
N THR A 1005 9.29 -1.90 -10.76
CA THR A 1005 10.74 -1.93 -10.95
C THR A 1005 11.37 -3.15 -10.28
N TRP A 1006 11.02 -3.47 -9.03
CA TRP A 1006 11.56 -4.63 -8.31
C TRP A 1006 11.06 -5.97 -8.88
N ALA A 1007 9.81 -6.04 -9.36
CA ALA A 1007 9.33 -7.21 -10.09
C ALA A 1007 10.20 -7.49 -11.34
N PHE A 1008 10.54 -6.44 -12.09
CA PHE A 1008 11.42 -6.57 -13.26
C PHE A 1008 12.87 -6.90 -12.88
N ILE A 1009 13.41 -6.34 -11.79
CA ILE A 1009 14.70 -6.73 -11.23
C ILE A 1009 14.73 -8.22 -10.88
N SER A 1010 13.66 -8.75 -10.25
CA SER A 1010 13.53 -10.19 -9.98
C SER A 1010 13.57 -11.02 -11.27
N VAL A 1011 12.87 -10.60 -12.33
CA VAL A 1011 12.95 -11.27 -13.65
C VAL A 1011 14.40 -11.33 -14.15
N ILE A 1012 15.13 -10.22 -14.07
CA ILE A 1012 16.53 -10.14 -14.50
C ILE A 1012 17.44 -11.06 -13.67
N ILE A 1013 17.30 -11.05 -12.34
CA ILE A 1013 18.11 -11.88 -11.44
C ILE A 1013 17.89 -13.36 -11.77
N TYR A 1014 16.65 -13.82 -11.86
CA TYR A 1014 16.37 -15.22 -12.21
C TYR A 1014 16.77 -15.56 -13.64
N ALA A 1015 16.69 -14.62 -14.58
CA ALA A 1015 17.21 -14.80 -15.92
C ALA A 1015 18.73 -15.04 -15.89
N ILE A 1016 19.50 -14.27 -15.11
CA ILE A 1016 20.94 -14.49 -14.92
C ILE A 1016 21.21 -15.89 -14.36
N VAL A 1017 20.47 -16.32 -13.32
CA VAL A 1017 20.64 -17.66 -12.72
C VAL A 1017 20.41 -18.77 -13.74
N LEU A 1018 19.36 -18.69 -14.57
CA LEU A 1018 19.11 -19.70 -15.60
C LEU A 1018 20.13 -19.66 -16.75
N HIS A 1019 20.73 -18.50 -17.04
CA HIS A 1019 21.72 -18.34 -18.10
C HIS A 1019 23.15 -18.68 -17.67
N ILE A 1020 23.44 -18.80 -16.37
CA ILE A 1020 24.78 -19.14 -15.87
C ILE A 1020 25.33 -20.46 -16.44
N ARG A 1021 24.44 -21.38 -16.79
CA ARG A 1021 24.75 -22.65 -17.46
C ARG A 1021 25.42 -22.46 -18.83
N LEU A 1022 25.24 -21.31 -19.47
CA LEU A 1022 25.85 -20.98 -20.75
C LEU A 1022 27.23 -20.33 -20.57
N VAL A 1023 27.54 -19.78 -19.39
CA VAL A 1023 28.78 -19.07 -19.08
C VAL A 1023 29.91 -20.06 -18.81
N PRO A 1024 30.99 -20.10 -19.63
CA PRO A 1024 32.13 -20.98 -19.38
C PRO A 1024 32.76 -20.72 -18.00
N GLY A 1025 33.01 -21.78 -17.24
CA GLY A 1025 33.56 -21.73 -15.87
C GLY A 1025 32.52 -21.68 -14.75
N TRP A 1026 31.28 -21.23 -15.02
CA TRP A 1026 30.22 -21.06 -14.00
C TRP A 1026 29.09 -22.10 -14.11
N ARG A 1027 29.26 -23.11 -14.97
CA ARG A 1027 28.24 -24.13 -15.30
C ARG A 1027 28.05 -25.23 -14.22
N GLY A 1028 28.69 -25.09 -13.08
CA GLY A 1028 28.68 -26.11 -12.03
C GLY A 1028 27.33 -26.21 -11.32
N ARG A 1029 26.91 -27.43 -10.95
CA ARG A 1029 25.68 -27.67 -10.15
C ARG A 1029 25.73 -26.92 -8.81
N TYR A 1030 26.92 -26.81 -8.22
CA TYR A 1030 27.14 -26.05 -7.00
C TYR A 1030 26.73 -24.58 -7.14
N ILE A 1031 27.30 -23.87 -8.12
CA ILE A 1031 27.05 -22.44 -8.34
C ILE A 1031 25.58 -22.20 -8.68
N PHE A 1032 24.99 -23.04 -9.53
CA PHE A 1032 23.57 -22.93 -9.89
C PHE A 1032 22.65 -23.00 -8.66
N ASN A 1033 22.84 -24.00 -7.79
CA ASN A 1033 21.99 -24.17 -6.60
C ASN A 1033 22.26 -23.08 -5.56
N LEU A 1034 23.51 -22.63 -5.39
CA LEU A 1034 23.83 -21.49 -4.52
C LEU A 1034 23.14 -20.21 -4.98
N LEU A 1035 23.22 -19.89 -6.27
CA LEU A 1035 22.56 -18.69 -6.80
C LEU A 1035 21.04 -18.81 -6.81
N SER A 1036 20.47 -20.00 -6.96
CA SER A 1036 19.02 -20.20 -6.82
C SER A 1036 18.51 -19.85 -5.42
N LEU A 1037 19.31 -20.14 -4.39
CA LEU A 1037 19.04 -19.77 -3.00
C LEU A 1037 19.19 -18.26 -2.79
N ILE A 1038 20.29 -17.67 -3.26
CA ILE A 1038 20.54 -16.22 -3.10
C ILE A 1038 19.51 -15.39 -3.88
N ALA A 1039 19.08 -15.82 -5.06
CA ALA A 1039 18.12 -15.10 -5.90
C ALA A 1039 16.76 -14.89 -5.22
N PHE A 1040 16.39 -15.75 -4.26
CA PHE A 1040 15.16 -15.60 -3.48
C PHE A 1040 15.12 -14.31 -2.65
N SER A 1041 16.28 -13.75 -2.29
CA SER A 1041 16.37 -12.43 -1.66
C SER A 1041 15.71 -11.32 -2.50
N SER A 1042 15.74 -11.43 -3.84
CA SER A 1042 15.06 -10.48 -4.71
C SER A 1042 13.54 -10.54 -4.57
N VAL A 1043 12.95 -11.73 -4.41
CA VAL A 1043 11.50 -11.90 -4.19
C VAL A 1043 11.10 -11.36 -2.82
N ILE A 1044 11.92 -11.61 -1.80
CA ILE A 1044 11.72 -11.04 -0.46
C ILE A 1044 11.76 -9.51 -0.54
N MET A 1045 12.70 -8.92 -1.28
CA MET A 1045 12.75 -7.48 -1.48
C MET A 1045 11.54 -6.96 -2.26
N THR A 1046 11.11 -7.62 -3.33
CA THR A 1046 9.93 -7.21 -4.11
C THR A 1046 8.64 -7.26 -3.28
N TYR A 1047 8.44 -8.32 -2.49
CA TYR A 1047 7.20 -8.52 -1.74
C TYR A 1047 7.19 -7.83 -0.37
N PHE A 1048 8.25 -7.95 0.42
CA PHE A 1048 8.34 -7.31 1.75
C PHE A 1048 9.12 -6.00 1.68
N GLY A 1049 10.26 -5.98 1.00
CA GLY A 1049 11.11 -4.80 0.90
C GLY A 1049 10.37 -3.56 0.38
N VAL A 1050 9.67 -3.68 -0.75
CA VAL A 1050 8.94 -2.55 -1.32
C VAL A 1050 7.75 -2.13 -0.46
N ASN A 1051 7.00 -3.09 0.09
CA ASN A 1051 5.79 -2.81 0.88
C ASN A 1051 6.08 -2.08 2.21
N TYR A 1052 7.23 -2.34 2.82
CA TYR A 1052 7.56 -1.76 4.13
C TYR A 1052 8.60 -0.63 4.02
N TYR A 1053 9.53 -0.67 3.07
CA TYR A 1053 10.69 0.25 3.06
C TYR A 1053 10.70 1.27 1.91
N LEU A 1054 9.81 1.13 0.91
CA LEU A 1054 9.74 2.05 -0.22
C LEU A 1054 8.31 2.60 -0.37
N THR A 1055 8.19 3.77 -0.98
CA THR A 1055 6.90 4.43 -1.23
C THR A 1055 6.51 4.31 -2.70
N GLY A 1056 5.24 4.02 -3.04
CA GLY A 1056 4.79 3.95 -4.43
C GLY A 1056 3.27 3.94 -4.63
N LEU A 1057 2.82 3.92 -5.88
CA LEU A 1057 1.39 3.86 -6.28
C LEU A 1057 0.68 2.58 -5.83
N HIS A 1058 1.46 1.56 -5.44
CA HIS A 1058 0.94 0.30 -4.93
C HIS A 1058 0.87 0.26 -3.39
N SER A 1059 0.98 1.40 -2.71
CA SER A 1059 0.99 1.52 -1.24
C SER A 1059 -0.34 1.19 -0.56
N TYR A 1060 -1.34 0.64 -1.25
CA TYR A 1060 -2.63 0.21 -0.65
C TYR A 1060 -2.46 -0.81 0.50
N ALA A 1061 -1.33 -1.52 0.54
CA ALA A 1061 -0.94 -2.45 1.60
C ALA A 1061 0.37 -2.04 2.29
N GLN A 1062 0.71 -0.74 2.27
CA GLN A 1062 1.92 -0.23 2.90
C GLN A 1062 1.79 -0.37 4.42
N GLY A 1063 2.65 -1.20 5.00
CA GLY A 1063 2.85 -1.26 6.44
C GLY A 1063 3.95 -0.29 6.87
N ASP A 1064 3.99 0.08 8.14
CA ASP A 1064 5.03 0.97 8.64
C ASP A 1064 6.43 0.34 8.43
N PRO A 1065 7.43 1.11 7.96
CA PRO A 1065 8.80 0.62 7.82
C PRO A 1065 9.31 0.12 9.16
N VAL A 1066 9.51 -1.19 9.29
CA VAL A 1066 10.06 -1.79 10.51
C VAL A 1066 11.58 -1.92 10.35
N PRO A 1067 12.40 -1.67 11.38
CA PRO A 1067 13.83 -1.97 11.28
C PRO A 1067 14.03 -3.44 10.88
N ILE A 1068 15.00 -3.69 9.98
CA ILE A 1068 15.31 -5.03 9.48
C ILE A 1068 15.55 -5.96 10.68
N PRO A 1069 14.74 -7.02 10.87
CA PRO A 1069 14.86 -7.88 12.04
C PRO A 1069 16.22 -8.57 12.15
N LEU A 1070 16.71 -8.78 13.37
CA LEU A 1070 18.00 -9.44 13.63
C LEU A 1070 18.12 -10.81 12.95
N TRP A 1071 17.02 -11.58 12.89
CA TRP A 1071 17.00 -12.89 12.26
C TRP A 1071 17.35 -12.83 10.77
N VAL A 1072 17.09 -11.72 10.07
CA VAL A 1072 17.46 -11.56 8.65
C VAL A 1072 18.99 -11.57 8.49
N TYR A 1073 19.71 -10.83 9.35
CA TYR A 1073 21.17 -10.82 9.34
C TYR A 1073 21.75 -12.20 9.69
N ILE A 1074 21.14 -12.90 10.66
CA ILE A 1074 21.53 -14.27 11.02
C ILE A 1074 21.34 -15.22 9.83
N VAL A 1075 20.21 -15.13 9.12
CA VAL A 1075 19.95 -15.95 7.93
C VAL A 1075 20.96 -15.66 6.82
N ILE A 1076 21.29 -14.40 6.56
CA ILE A 1076 22.31 -14.03 5.56
C ILE A 1076 23.66 -14.64 5.94
N PHE A 1077 24.07 -14.52 7.21
CA PHE A 1077 25.31 -15.11 7.70
C PHE A 1077 25.30 -16.64 7.56
N LEU A 1078 24.21 -17.32 7.93
CA LEU A 1078 24.08 -18.77 7.81
C LEU A 1078 24.12 -19.25 6.36
N VAL A 1079 23.50 -18.53 5.43
CA VAL A 1079 23.54 -18.85 3.99
C VAL A 1079 24.97 -18.68 3.44
N LEU A 1080 25.66 -17.61 3.82
CA LEU A 1080 27.06 -17.39 3.45
C LEU A 1080 27.97 -18.49 4.01
N LEU A 1081 27.81 -18.82 5.29
CA LEU A 1081 28.54 -19.89 5.97
C LEU A 1081 28.28 -21.24 5.30
N LEU A 1082 27.02 -21.59 5.02
CA LEU A 1082 26.64 -22.81 4.32
C LEU A 1082 27.26 -22.86 2.92
N GLY A 1083 27.27 -21.75 2.19
CA GLY A 1083 27.96 -21.63 0.90
C GLY A 1083 29.45 -21.96 1.04
N VAL A 1084 30.17 -21.29 1.94
CA VAL A 1084 31.61 -21.52 2.13
C VAL A 1084 31.90 -22.97 2.51
N ILE A 1085 31.19 -23.53 3.50
CA ILE A 1085 31.39 -24.91 3.95
C ILE A 1085 31.10 -25.89 2.81
N SER A 1086 29.92 -25.79 2.17
CA SER A 1086 29.52 -26.72 1.11
C SER A 1086 30.45 -26.68 -0.11
N TYR A 1087 31.13 -25.56 -0.40
CA TYR A 1087 32.14 -25.47 -1.45
C TYR A 1087 33.36 -26.39 -1.20
N PHE A 1088 33.88 -26.42 0.03
CA PHE A 1088 35.02 -27.29 0.38
C PHE A 1088 34.66 -28.77 0.22
N PHE A 1089 33.47 -29.15 0.69
CA PHE A 1089 32.98 -30.53 0.56
C PHE A 1089 32.64 -30.91 -0.88
N TYR A 1090 32.09 -29.98 -1.67
CA TYR A 1090 31.89 -30.16 -3.10
C TYR A 1090 33.20 -30.50 -3.82
N LYS A 1091 34.28 -29.75 -3.56
CA LYS A 1091 35.60 -30.00 -4.16
C LYS A 1091 36.15 -31.38 -3.75
N LYS A 1092 35.99 -31.75 -2.48
CA LYS A 1092 36.40 -33.07 -1.95
C LYS A 1092 35.62 -34.21 -2.59
N MET A 1093 34.30 -34.07 -2.73
CA MET A 1093 33.44 -35.08 -3.36
C MET A 1093 33.80 -35.28 -4.83
N TYR A 1094 34.05 -34.20 -5.56
CA TYR A 1094 34.45 -34.27 -6.97
C TYR A 1094 35.79 -35.00 -7.16
N LEU A 1095 36.77 -34.74 -6.28
CA LEU A 1095 38.06 -35.45 -6.28
C LEU A 1095 37.90 -36.94 -5.95
N ASN A 1096 37.01 -37.31 -5.02
CA ASN A 1096 36.77 -38.70 -4.66
C ASN A 1096 36.12 -39.51 -5.79
N ILE A 1097 35.18 -38.91 -6.53
CA ILE A 1097 34.53 -39.56 -7.68
C ILE A 1097 35.54 -39.75 -8.83
N LYS A 1098 36.41 -38.76 -9.07
CA LYS A 1098 37.48 -38.89 -10.09
C LYS A 1098 38.52 -39.97 -9.75
N LYS A 1099 38.66 -40.35 -8.47
CA LYS A 1099 39.53 -41.44 -8.02
C LYS A 1099 38.85 -42.81 -8.00
N SER A 1100 37.52 -42.89 -8.10
CA SER A 1100 36.75 -44.14 -8.10
C SER A 1100 36.31 -44.59 -9.50
N ILE A 1101 36.52 -43.74 -10.50
CA ILE A 1101 36.47 -44.03 -11.95
C ILE A 1101 37.91 -44.24 -12.38
#